data_AF-A0A7Y4Z9J0-F1
#
_entry.id   AF-A0A7Y4Z9J0-F1
#
_cell.length_a   1.000
_cell.length_b   1.000
_cell.length_c   1.000
_cell.angle_alpha   90.00
_cell.angle_beta   90.00
_cell.angle_gamma   90.00
#
_symmetry.space_group_name_H-M   'P 1'
#
loop_
_entity.id
_entity.type
_entity.pdbx_description
1 polymer ?
#
loop_
_entity_poly.entity_id
_entity_poly.type
_entity_poly.pdbx_seq_one_letter_code
_entity_poly.pdbx_strand_id
1 'polypeptide(L)'
;MLSAAQLDILNNSKQGTLNANPERIEVIAKQAQASGLSDEELLAFLQICNNLYRSGEPLIPDKVYDSVFLAELETRHPDHPYLHAVEAEKAFAGKTVALPQRMLSTEKAYTKDSILKWLGNIEKAALELEIDPDTLIFRATPKLDGFAAFDDGKMLYTRGDGRKGTDISRVFKRGMIVGGSGKRGLGAGEIVVNQSYFNTHLADTFENARNFQASVIKEKELDPYALEAIQNHAAVFYPFCELPDWRGSSAELISDFETIIVNVHTLVDYDVDGVIFEVTDERIKQHLGATRHHHRWQIAYKSNAETAQVKVLKVTPQTSRSGRVNPVAELEPTRLSGAMISRATAHHYGMVKEQGIGVGTLIELTRSGMVIPKIERVITPQSPQIPEHCPSCGSALVWDSDYLYCLNTRLCPAQIENTIEHFFRTLANNDGFGEKTIEKLHAHGVNSVYAVYQLSLDQLIDMGFRSQDGKNQLAKNLLDQLERSRTEAIEDWRFLGAFGIWRMGLGNCERLLQHHRLLDIFALTIDDIILIEGFAEKTGAAVVGCLALIKDDFMRIHNLGFNLIQTPLITEQQLQTSPIAGQTLVFTGTMVHGKRDDMIKEAKRLGAKVASSVTGKTDFLVTGTDVGATKISAAKENGVNVISEEEYLALLGNNIKL
;
A
#
# COMPACT_ATOMS: atom_id res chain seq x y z
N MET A 1 9.20 35.90 5.15
CA MET A 1 8.77 35.60 6.52
C MET A 1 7.65 34.59 6.44
N LEU A 2 7.77 33.46 7.15
CA LEU A 2 6.67 32.52 7.32
C LEU A 2 5.46 33.26 7.91
N SER A 3 4.26 32.94 7.43
CA SER A 3 3.04 33.55 7.94
C SER A 3 2.80 33.13 9.40
N ALA A 4 2.03 33.93 10.14
CA ALA A 4 1.60 33.56 11.50
C ALA A 4 0.88 32.19 11.50
N ALA A 5 0.10 31.90 10.45
CA ALA A 5 -0.58 30.61 10.27
C ALA A 5 0.42 29.45 10.05
N GLN A 6 1.45 29.65 9.20
CA GLN A 6 2.50 28.65 8.96
C GLN A 6 3.29 28.35 10.24
N LEU A 7 3.68 29.38 11.01
CA LEU A 7 4.37 29.21 12.30
C LEU A 7 3.51 28.44 13.31
N ASP A 8 2.21 28.75 13.36
CA ASP A 8 1.27 28.09 14.28
C ASP A 8 1.03 26.62 13.88
N ILE A 9 1.06 26.28 12.59
CA ILE A 9 0.99 24.88 12.09
C ILE A 9 2.25 24.11 12.47
N LEU A 10 3.42 24.73 12.29
CA LEU A 10 4.70 24.10 12.60
C LEU A 10 4.85 23.83 14.11
N ASN A 11 4.46 24.80 14.96
CA ASN A 11 4.55 24.70 16.42
C ASN A 11 3.59 23.67 17.05
N ASN A 12 2.42 23.43 16.45
CA ASN A 12 1.42 22.48 16.96
C ASN A 12 1.63 21.03 16.45
N SER A 13 2.60 20.81 15.56
CA SER A 13 2.85 19.48 14.99
C SER A 13 3.57 18.58 16.01
N LYS A 14 2.91 17.51 16.49
CA LYS A 14 3.49 16.48 17.39
C LYS A 14 4.63 15.64 16.75
N GLN A 15 5.15 16.03 15.59
CA GLN A 15 6.34 15.42 15.00
C GLN A 15 7.57 16.09 15.58
N GLY A 16 8.24 15.40 16.51
CA GLY A 16 9.45 15.85 17.20
C GLY A 16 10.70 15.97 16.33
N THR A 17 10.60 16.45 15.09
CA THR A 17 11.72 16.61 14.18
C THR A 17 11.52 17.82 13.28
N LEU A 18 11.46 19.02 13.85
CA LEU A 18 11.75 20.24 13.10
C LEU A 18 12.54 21.21 13.98
N ASN A 19 13.80 20.85 14.27
CA ASN A 19 14.83 21.83 14.66
C ASN A 19 15.27 22.69 13.46
N ALA A 20 14.35 23.04 12.55
CA ALA A 20 14.66 23.88 11.41
C ALA A 20 14.36 25.33 11.82
N ASN A 21 15.42 26.14 11.93
CA ASN A 21 15.30 27.58 12.13
C ASN A 21 14.32 28.14 11.06
N PRO A 22 13.24 28.85 11.44
CA PRO A 22 12.30 29.48 10.50
C PRO A 22 12.99 30.26 9.38
N GLU A 23 14.10 30.94 9.69
CA GLU A 23 14.90 31.67 8.70
C GLU A 23 15.54 30.75 7.67
N ARG A 24 15.98 29.55 8.07
CA ARG A 24 16.57 28.55 7.17
C ARG A 24 15.50 27.97 6.25
N ILE A 25 14.31 27.67 6.77
CA ILE A 25 13.16 27.21 5.98
C ILE A 25 12.82 28.22 4.88
N GLU A 26 12.82 29.51 5.21
CA GLU A 26 12.57 30.57 4.24
C GLU A 26 13.65 30.70 3.17
N VAL A 27 14.91 30.54 3.54
CA VAL A 27 16.03 30.56 2.59
C VAL A 27 15.88 29.40 1.60
N ILE A 28 15.55 28.21 2.08
CA ILE A 28 15.34 27.02 1.23
C ILE A 28 14.15 27.23 0.30
N ALA A 29 13.02 27.71 0.82
CA ALA A 29 11.83 27.99 0.04
C ALA A 29 12.07 29.05 -1.06
N LYS A 30 12.82 30.11 -0.75
CA LYS A 30 13.17 31.17 -1.72
C LYS A 30 14.16 30.71 -2.79
N GLN A 31 15.11 29.85 -2.44
CA GLN A 31 16.11 29.35 -3.38
C GLN A 31 15.50 28.37 -4.38
N ALA A 32 14.42 27.66 -4.01
CA ALA A 32 13.76 26.66 -4.85
C ALA A 32 14.75 25.66 -5.48
N GLN A 33 15.74 25.25 -4.69
CA GLN A 33 16.79 24.31 -5.06
C GLN A 33 17.06 23.33 -3.92
N ALA A 34 17.13 22.05 -4.24
CA ALA A 34 17.36 20.98 -3.28
C ALA A 34 18.83 20.48 -3.24
N SER A 35 19.63 20.84 -4.24
CA SER A 35 21.02 20.35 -4.43
C SER A 35 21.99 20.71 -3.29
N GLY A 36 21.71 21.80 -2.57
CA GLY A 36 22.52 22.24 -1.41
C GLY A 36 22.03 21.73 -0.05
N LEU A 37 20.95 20.93 -0.02
CA LEU A 37 20.38 20.39 1.20
C LEU A 37 20.98 19.03 1.52
N SER A 38 21.25 18.77 2.80
CA SER A 38 21.43 17.40 3.29
C SER A 38 20.14 16.59 3.14
N ASP A 39 20.21 15.26 3.14
CA ASP A 39 19.01 14.41 3.03
C ASP A 39 18.04 14.62 4.20
N GLU A 40 18.58 14.92 5.39
CA GLU A 40 17.80 15.28 6.56
C GLU A 40 17.12 16.64 6.39
N GLU A 41 17.84 17.67 5.91
CA GLU A 41 17.23 18.98 5.61
C GLU A 41 16.20 18.88 4.50
N LEU A 42 16.46 18.08 3.47
CA LEU A 42 15.56 17.85 2.35
C LEU A 42 14.30 17.12 2.78
N LEU A 43 14.45 16.02 3.52
CA LEU A 43 13.32 15.26 4.03
C LEU A 43 12.53 16.08 5.05
N ALA A 44 13.20 16.80 5.95
CA ALA A 44 12.54 17.70 6.89
C ALA A 44 11.82 18.84 6.17
N PHE A 45 12.43 19.44 5.15
CA PHE A 45 11.82 20.49 4.33
C PHE A 45 10.65 19.94 3.52
N LEU A 46 10.74 18.72 3.00
CA LEU A 46 9.62 18.03 2.36
C LEU A 46 8.50 17.73 3.34
N GLN A 47 8.81 17.25 4.53
CA GLN A 47 7.82 17.03 5.57
C GLN A 47 7.17 18.36 6.00
N ILE A 48 7.94 19.45 6.09
CA ILE A 48 7.43 20.82 6.31
C ILE A 48 6.50 21.22 5.19
N CYS A 49 6.98 21.22 3.95
CA CYS A 49 6.22 21.69 2.79
C CYS A 49 4.98 20.86 2.56
N ASN A 50 5.05 19.53 2.69
CA ASN A 50 3.90 18.64 2.61
C ASN A 50 2.92 18.89 3.75
N ASN A 51 3.42 19.08 4.97
CA ASN A 51 2.56 19.38 6.13
C ASN A 51 1.87 20.73 5.96
N LEU A 52 2.58 21.74 5.48
CA LEU A 52 2.04 23.08 5.21
C LEU A 52 1.06 23.06 4.02
N TYR A 53 1.42 22.37 2.92
CA TYR A 53 0.57 22.14 1.75
C TYR A 53 -0.73 21.43 2.13
N ARG A 54 -0.65 20.30 2.85
CA ARG A 54 -1.82 19.54 3.33
C ARG A 54 -2.61 20.26 4.41
N SER A 55 -2.00 21.25 5.07
CA SER A 55 -2.69 22.15 5.99
C SER A 55 -3.22 23.41 5.28
N GLY A 56 -3.26 23.44 3.95
CA GLY A 56 -3.77 24.55 3.13
C GLY A 56 -3.01 25.86 3.31
N GLU A 57 -1.73 25.81 3.64
CA GLU A 57 -0.81 26.97 3.78
C GLU A 57 0.53 26.67 3.06
N PRO A 58 0.51 26.30 1.76
CA PRO A 58 1.70 25.83 1.06
C PRO A 58 2.86 26.84 1.15
N LEU A 59 4.04 26.34 1.52
CA LEU A 59 5.24 27.18 1.63
C LEU A 59 5.89 27.45 0.28
N ILE A 60 5.74 26.50 -0.64
CA ILE A 60 6.24 26.54 -2.01
C ILE A 60 5.14 26.02 -2.93
N PRO A 61 5.15 26.40 -4.21
CA PRO A 61 4.22 25.85 -5.18
C PRO A 61 4.28 24.33 -5.22
N ASP A 62 3.16 23.69 -5.50
CA ASP A 62 3.06 22.22 -5.55
C ASP A 62 4.04 21.64 -6.59
N LYS A 63 4.13 22.34 -7.72
CA LYS A 63 5.12 22.06 -8.75
C LYS A 63 6.55 22.13 -8.22
N VAL A 64 6.91 23.08 -7.35
CA VAL A 64 8.26 23.21 -6.80
C VAL A 64 8.52 22.13 -5.75
N TYR A 65 7.50 21.82 -4.94
CA TYR A 65 7.54 20.70 -4.00
C TYR A 65 7.84 19.39 -4.73
N ASP A 66 7.05 19.05 -5.76
CA ASP A 66 7.21 17.81 -6.53
C ASP A 66 8.47 17.81 -7.39
N SER A 67 8.70 18.89 -8.15
CA SER A 67 9.73 18.94 -9.19
C SER A 67 11.15 19.19 -8.70
N VAL A 68 11.30 19.74 -7.50
CA VAL A 68 12.60 20.13 -6.95
C VAL A 68 12.90 19.30 -5.72
N PHE A 69 12.06 19.38 -4.69
CA PHE A 69 12.40 18.77 -3.41
C PHE A 69 12.04 17.28 -3.40
N LEU A 70 10.84 16.91 -3.85
CA LEU A 70 10.37 15.53 -3.78
C LEU A 70 11.11 14.68 -4.81
N ALA A 71 11.28 15.21 -6.02
CA ALA A 71 12.15 14.65 -7.05
C ALA A 71 13.58 14.46 -6.56
N GLU A 72 14.14 15.39 -5.76
CA GLU A 72 15.46 15.20 -5.17
C GLU A 72 15.47 14.06 -4.14
N LEU A 73 14.43 13.92 -3.31
CA LEU A 73 14.31 12.78 -2.39
C LEU A 73 14.12 11.46 -3.13
N GLU A 74 13.29 11.42 -4.18
CA GLU A 74 13.11 10.25 -5.07
C GLU A 74 14.40 9.88 -5.80
N THR A 75 15.17 10.89 -6.21
CA THR A 75 16.47 10.75 -6.86
C THR A 75 17.49 10.16 -5.90
N ARG A 76 17.54 10.65 -4.66
CA ARG A 76 18.52 10.21 -3.66
C ARG A 76 18.12 8.87 -3.07
N HIS A 77 16.84 8.70 -2.75
CA HIS A 77 16.28 7.60 -1.97
C HIS A 77 15.00 7.05 -2.64
N PRO A 78 15.08 6.33 -3.76
CA PRO A 78 13.91 5.90 -4.53
C PRO A 78 13.02 4.89 -3.80
N ASP A 79 13.57 4.12 -2.86
CA ASP A 79 12.82 3.20 -2.00
C ASP A 79 12.46 3.83 -0.63
N HIS A 80 12.63 5.15 -0.49
CA HIS A 80 12.37 5.83 0.77
C HIS A 80 10.90 5.63 1.19
N PRO A 81 10.63 5.25 2.44
CA PRO A 81 9.27 4.95 2.89
C PRO A 81 8.29 6.11 2.69
N TYR A 82 8.79 7.36 2.70
CA TYR A 82 8.00 8.56 2.39
C TYR A 82 7.33 8.53 1.00
N LEU A 83 7.89 7.79 0.04
CA LEU A 83 7.43 7.73 -1.35
C LEU A 83 6.44 6.58 -1.62
N HIS A 84 6.50 5.51 -0.81
CA HIS A 84 5.77 4.24 -1.04
C HIS A 84 4.68 3.96 -0.02
N ALA A 85 4.67 4.69 1.09
CA ALA A 85 3.54 4.67 1.99
C ALA A 85 2.29 5.12 1.23
N VAL A 86 1.12 4.56 1.55
CA VAL A 86 -0.12 5.31 1.33
C VAL A 86 0.10 6.58 2.13
N GLU A 87 0.36 7.67 1.40
CA GLU A 87 0.80 8.89 2.03
C GLU A 87 -0.26 9.27 3.05
N ALA A 88 0.11 9.23 4.32
CA ALA A 88 -0.81 9.57 5.37
C ALA A 88 -1.21 11.03 5.14
N GLU A 89 -2.47 11.26 4.76
CA GLU A 89 -3.12 12.53 5.00
C GLU A 89 -2.95 12.78 6.49
N LYS A 90 -1.99 13.65 6.85
CA LYS A 90 -1.63 13.77 8.24
C LYS A 90 -2.87 14.23 8.95
N ALA A 91 -3.22 13.45 9.96
CA ALA A 91 -4.40 13.65 10.76
C ALA A 91 -4.50 15.13 11.07
N PHE A 92 -5.53 15.78 10.50
CA PHE A 92 -6.07 16.97 11.11
C PHE A 92 -6.10 16.68 12.60
N ALA A 93 -5.62 17.61 13.43
CA ALA A 93 -5.74 17.38 14.86
C ALA A 93 -7.20 16.96 15.14
N GLY A 94 -7.31 15.84 15.83
CA GLY A 94 -8.46 14.96 15.64
C GLY A 94 -8.14 13.52 16.00
N LYS A 95 -9.17 12.80 16.43
CA LYS A 95 -9.05 11.41 16.85
C LYS A 95 -8.85 10.53 15.60
N THR A 96 -7.69 9.89 15.47
CA THR A 96 -7.49 8.81 14.48
C THR A 96 -8.42 7.65 14.83
N VAL A 97 -9.14 7.16 13.83
CA VAL A 97 -10.18 6.13 13.97
C VAL A 97 -10.03 5.10 12.87
N ALA A 98 -10.36 3.85 13.18
CA ALA A 98 -10.40 2.79 12.18
C ALA A 98 -11.52 3.08 11.17
N LEU A 99 -11.23 2.86 9.89
CA LEU A 99 -12.23 2.97 8.84
C LEU A 99 -13.21 1.79 8.93
N PRO A 100 -14.51 2.00 8.69
CA PRO A 100 -15.50 0.92 8.62
C PRO A 100 -15.18 -0.10 7.51
N GLN A 101 -14.58 0.39 6.43
CA GLN A 101 -14.14 -0.40 5.28
C GLN A 101 -12.79 0.11 4.81
N ARG A 102 -11.93 -0.78 4.31
CA ARG A 102 -10.65 -0.37 3.73
C ARG A 102 -10.88 0.52 2.52
N MET A 103 -10.22 1.68 2.50
CA MET A 103 -10.18 2.54 1.32
C MET A 103 -8.87 2.27 0.57
N LEU A 104 -8.97 1.57 -0.55
CA LEU A 104 -7.83 1.26 -1.41
C LEU A 104 -7.60 2.37 -2.45
N SER A 105 -6.43 2.34 -3.08
CA SER A 105 -6.15 3.13 -4.28
C SER A 105 -6.70 2.44 -5.53
N THR A 106 -6.46 3.02 -6.70
CA THR A 106 -6.86 2.46 -8.00
C THR A 106 -5.61 2.12 -8.82
N GLU A 107 -5.60 0.97 -9.49
CA GLU A 107 -4.57 0.65 -10.48
C GLU A 107 -4.64 1.67 -11.63
N LYS A 108 -3.50 2.09 -12.17
CA LYS A 108 -3.42 3.12 -13.20
C LYS A 108 -3.01 2.51 -14.55
N ALA A 109 -3.75 2.82 -15.59
CA ALA A 109 -3.45 2.50 -16.98
C ALA A 109 -3.18 3.79 -17.77
N TYR A 110 -2.20 3.72 -18.68
CA TYR A 110 -1.78 4.86 -19.50
C TYR A 110 -1.97 4.63 -21.00
N THR A 111 -2.36 3.42 -21.37
CA THR A 111 -2.55 3.00 -22.75
C THR A 111 -3.85 2.24 -22.87
N LYS A 112 -4.51 2.34 -24.04
CA LYS A 112 -5.68 1.55 -24.36
C LYS A 112 -5.42 0.05 -24.19
N ASP A 113 -4.25 -0.44 -24.60
CA ASP A 113 -3.84 -1.84 -24.44
C ASP A 113 -3.88 -2.33 -22.98
N SER A 114 -3.57 -1.45 -22.02
CA SER A 114 -3.63 -1.80 -20.60
C SER A 114 -5.08 -2.01 -20.15
N ILE A 115 -6.02 -1.19 -20.67
CA ILE A 115 -7.46 -1.36 -20.44
C ILE A 115 -7.96 -2.65 -21.09
N LEU A 116 -7.52 -2.97 -22.32
CA LEU A 116 -7.89 -4.22 -23.00
C LEU A 116 -7.43 -5.47 -22.23
N LYS A 117 -6.21 -5.45 -21.67
CA LYS A 117 -5.72 -6.54 -20.81
C LYS A 117 -6.55 -6.69 -19.54
N TRP A 118 -6.94 -5.58 -18.93
CA TRP A 118 -7.81 -5.58 -17.76
C TRP A 118 -9.20 -6.15 -18.08
N LEU A 119 -9.80 -5.78 -19.22
CA LEU A 119 -11.04 -6.39 -19.72
C LEU A 119 -10.90 -7.90 -19.88
N GLY A 120 -9.83 -8.38 -20.53
CA GLY A 120 -9.60 -9.81 -20.72
C GLY A 120 -9.48 -10.60 -19.41
N ASN A 121 -8.94 -9.98 -18.34
CA ASN A 121 -8.92 -10.61 -17.01
C ASN A 121 -10.33 -10.71 -16.41
N ILE A 122 -11.19 -9.74 -16.65
CA ILE A 122 -12.59 -9.75 -16.19
C ILE A 122 -13.40 -10.79 -16.96
N GLU A 123 -13.24 -10.86 -18.29
CA GLU A 123 -13.90 -11.87 -19.12
C GLU A 123 -13.50 -13.28 -18.70
N LYS A 124 -12.21 -13.51 -18.40
CA LYS A 124 -11.74 -14.78 -17.85
C LYS A 124 -12.41 -15.11 -16.52
N ALA A 125 -12.50 -14.15 -15.61
CA ALA A 125 -13.18 -14.33 -14.33
C ALA A 125 -14.68 -14.61 -14.50
N ALA A 126 -15.33 -14.00 -15.48
CA ALA A 126 -16.73 -14.27 -15.80
C ALA A 126 -16.92 -15.72 -16.27
N LEU A 127 -16.06 -16.21 -17.17
CA LEU A 127 -16.09 -17.60 -17.63
C LEU A 127 -15.84 -18.60 -16.49
N GLU A 128 -14.94 -18.30 -15.55
CA GLU A 128 -14.71 -19.12 -14.35
C GLU A 128 -15.95 -19.21 -13.45
N LEU A 129 -16.81 -18.19 -13.48
CA LEU A 129 -18.06 -18.12 -12.73
C LEU A 129 -19.30 -18.56 -13.53
N GLU A 130 -19.11 -19.10 -14.74
CA GLU A 130 -20.20 -19.46 -15.65
C GLU A 130 -21.13 -18.26 -16.00
N ILE A 131 -20.56 -17.05 -16.05
CA ILE A 131 -21.24 -15.81 -16.48
C ILE A 131 -20.83 -15.51 -17.92
N ASP A 132 -21.82 -15.23 -18.77
CA ASP A 132 -21.59 -14.81 -20.16
C ASP A 132 -20.91 -13.43 -20.20
N PRO A 133 -19.66 -13.31 -20.71
CA PRO A 133 -18.94 -12.05 -20.77
C PRO A 133 -19.66 -10.94 -21.56
N ASP A 134 -20.47 -11.31 -22.56
CA ASP A 134 -21.19 -10.34 -23.40
C ASP A 134 -22.34 -9.66 -22.64
N THR A 135 -22.75 -10.23 -21.49
CA THR A 135 -23.78 -9.66 -20.61
C THR A 135 -23.22 -8.67 -19.58
N LEU A 136 -21.89 -8.53 -19.50
CA LEU A 136 -21.26 -7.67 -18.53
C LEU A 136 -21.45 -6.20 -18.89
N ILE A 137 -21.80 -5.42 -17.87
CA ILE A 137 -21.87 -3.97 -17.96
C ILE A 137 -20.66 -3.38 -17.24
N PHE A 138 -20.01 -2.45 -17.93
CA PHE A 138 -18.93 -1.65 -17.41
C PHE A 138 -19.44 -0.24 -17.14
N ARG A 139 -18.90 0.35 -16.08
CA ARG A 139 -19.19 1.73 -15.66
C ARG A 139 -17.92 2.55 -15.79
N ALA A 140 -18.03 3.73 -16.37
CA ALA A 140 -16.95 4.70 -16.48
C ALA A 140 -17.31 6.02 -15.78
N THR A 141 -16.54 6.40 -14.76
CA THR A 141 -16.76 7.63 -13.98
C THR A 141 -15.59 8.60 -14.10
N PRO A 142 -15.82 9.91 -13.97
CA PRO A 142 -14.73 10.87 -13.84
C PRO A 142 -13.87 10.53 -12.62
N LYS A 143 -12.54 10.54 -12.79
CA LYS A 143 -11.63 10.42 -11.66
C LYS A 143 -11.43 11.81 -11.06
N LEU A 144 -12.18 12.12 -10.01
CA LEU A 144 -12.09 13.40 -9.30
C LEU A 144 -10.67 13.62 -8.76
N ASP A 145 -10.18 14.84 -8.91
CA ASP A 145 -8.91 15.29 -8.34
C ASP A 145 -9.19 16.08 -7.05
N GLY A 146 -9.29 15.36 -5.93
CA GLY A 146 -9.42 16.03 -4.65
C GLY A 146 -8.95 15.25 -3.43
N PHE A 147 -9.76 15.31 -2.38
CA PHE A 147 -9.43 14.72 -1.08
C PHE A 147 -10.34 13.54 -0.74
N ALA A 148 -9.78 12.34 -0.70
CA ALA A 148 -10.54 11.11 -0.50
C ALA A 148 -11.10 10.99 0.93
N ALA A 149 -12.38 10.67 1.05
CA ALA A 149 -13.04 10.45 2.32
C ALA A 149 -14.08 9.31 2.27
N PHE A 150 -14.43 8.75 3.42
CA PHE A 150 -15.47 7.75 3.59
C PHE A 150 -16.57 8.28 4.50
N ASP A 151 -17.82 8.17 4.06
CA ASP A 151 -18.99 8.56 4.84
C ASP A 151 -19.83 7.34 5.22
N ASP A 152 -19.90 7.02 6.51
CA ASP A 152 -20.73 5.91 7.03
C ASP A 152 -22.14 6.36 7.45
N GLY A 153 -22.46 7.64 7.25
CA GLY A 153 -23.74 8.26 7.59
C GLY A 153 -23.78 8.85 8.99
N LYS A 154 -22.81 8.52 9.84
CA LYS A 154 -22.60 9.12 11.16
C LYS A 154 -21.38 10.01 11.17
N MET A 155 -20.29 9.52 10.59
CA MET A 155 -18.98 10.12 10.56
C MET A 155 -18.46 10.21 9.12
N LEU A 156 -17.58 11.20 8.91
CA LEU A 156 -16.77 11.32 7.70
C LEU A 156 -15.31 11.10 8.09
N TYR A 157 -14.67 10.18 7.40
CA TYR A 157 -13.29 9.77 7.66
C TYR A 157 -12.40 10.19 6.50
N THR A 158 -11.23 10.75 6.78
CA THR A 158 -10.18 10.84 5.75
C THR A 158 -9.66 9.46 5.37
N ARG A 159 -9.04 9.30 4.21
CA ARG A 159 -8.49 7.99 3.80
C ARG A 159 -7.35 7.52 4.71
N GLY A 160 -6.47 8.44 5.13
CA GLY A 160 -5.30 8.12 5.93
C GLY A 160 -4.43 7.03 5.29
N ASP A 161 -4.14 5.94 6.00
CA ASP A 161 -3.36 4.80 5.49
C ASP A 161 -4.21 3.73 4.75
N GLY A 162 -5.50 4.02 4.53
CA GLY A 162 -6.49 3.11 3.95
C GLY A 162 -7.10 2.12 4.95
N ARG A 163 -6.63 2.07 6.21
CA ARG A 163 -7.21 1.31 7.33
C ARG A 163 -7.66 2.20 8.48
N LYS A 164 -6.94 3.28 8.73
CA LYS A 164 -7.18 4.29 9.77
C LYS A 164 -7.16 5.67 9.12
N GLY A 165 -8.19 6.44 9.45
CA GLY A 165 -8.40 7.81 8.97
C GLY A 165 -8.59 8.77 10.13
N THR A 166 -8.88 10.02 9.80
CA THR A 166 -9.21 11.07 10.77
C THR A 166 -10.66 11.43 10.67
N ASP A 167 -11.34 11.59 11.81
CA ASP A 167 -12.70 12.12 11.85
C ASP A 167 -12.71 13.59 11.39
N ILE A 168 -13.39 13.84 10.27
CA ILE A 168 -13.61 15.16 9.68
C ILE A 168 -15.09 15.55 9.64
N SER A 169 -15.96 14.86 10.39
CA SER A 169 -17.43 15.09 10.40
C SER A 169 -17.85 16.54 10.69
N ARG A 170 -16.97 17.33 11.30
CA ARG A 170 -17.14 18.77 11.53
C ARG A 170 -17.45 19.55 10.25
N VAL A 171 -17.00 19.10 9.09
CA VAL A 171 -17.24 19.80 7.83
C VAL A 171 -18.73 19.87 7.47
N PHE A 172 -19.50 18.83 7.79
CA PHE A 172 -20.96 18.86 7.65
C PHE A 172 -21.61 19.81 8.65
N LYS A 173 -21.05 19.93 9.87
CA LYS A 173 -21.51 20.94 10.84
C LYS A 173 -21.26 22.37 10.37
N ARG A 174 -20.27 22.58 9.50
CA ARG A 174 -19.94 23.86 8.87
C ARG A 174 -20.80 24.18 7.65
N GLY A 175 -21.71 23.28 7.27
CA GLY A 175 -22.64 23.47 6.15
C GLY A 175 -22.22 22.81 4.84
N MET A 176 -21.13 22.02 4.81
CA MET A 176 -20.80 21.26 3.60
C MET A 176 -21.92 20.29 3.31
N ILE A 177 -22.30 20.19 2.03
CA ILE A 177 -23.33 19.28 1.55
C ILE A 177 -22.71 18.05 0.89
N VAL A 178 -23.53 17.02 0.69
CA VAL A 178 -23.18 15.88 -0.15
C VAL A 178 -23.58 16.19 -1.58
N GLY A 179 -22.70 15.93 -2.55
CA GLY A 179 -23.02 15.99 -3.98
C GLY A 179 -24.04 14.92 -4.40
N GLY A 180 -24.59 15.03 -5.61
CA GLY A 180 -25.60 14.09 -6.11
C GLY A 180 -26.92 14.18 -5.35
N SER A 181 -27.42 13.07 -4.80
CA SER A 181 -28.68 12.98 -4.05
C SER A 181 -28.70 13.73 -2.71
N GLY A 182 -27.58 14.29 -2.24
CA GLY A 182 -27.50 14.98 -0.95
C GLY A 182 -27.51 14.05 0.27
N LYS A 183 -27.50 12.73 0.06
CA LYS A 183 -27.66 11.73 1.12
C LYS A 183 -26.32 11.32 1.75
N ARG A 184 -26.29 11.29 3.08
CA ARG A 184 -25.17 10.78 3.87
C ARG A 184 -25.14 9.25 3.93
N GLY A 185 -23.96 8.68 4.17
CA GLY A 185 -23.76 7.25 4.38
C GLY A 185 -23.63 6.43 3.10
N LEU A 186 -23.09 7.05 2.05
CA LEU A 186 -22.91 6.45 0.74
C LEU A 186 -21.49 5.88 0.51
N GLY A 187 -20.67 5.82 1.56
CA GLY A 187 -19.35 5.19 1.52
C GLY A 187 -18.26 6.11 0.98
N ALA A 188 -17.40 5.58 0.13
CA ALA A 188 -16.23 6.30 -0.38
C ALA A 188 -16.61 7.42 -1.37
N GLY A 189 -15.89 8.53 -1.28
CA GLY A 189 -16.05 9.68 -2.16
C GLY A 189 -14.86 10.63 -2.08
N GLU A 190 -15.01 11.80 -2.69
CA GLU A 190 -13.98 12.84 -2.76
C GLU A 190 -14.56 14.17 -2.28
N ILE A 191 -13.81 14.94 -1.49
CA ILE A 191 -14.12 16.34 -1.22
C ILE A 191 -13.54 17.16 -2.38
N VAL A 192 -14.41 17.89 -3.06
CA VAL A 192 -14.10 18.65 -4.27
C VAL A 192 -14.67 20.06 -4.22
N VAL A 193 -14.12 20.95 -5.05
CA VAL A 193 -14.61 22.31 -5.25
C VAL A 193 -14.94 22.51 -6.72
N ASN A 194 -16.07 23.17 -7.01
CA ASN A 194 -16.48 23.44 -8.39
C ASN A 194 -15.40 24.20 -9.16
N GLN A 195 -15.09 23.74 -10.38
CA GLN A 195 -14.05 24.33 -11.20
C GLN A 195 -14.41 25.75 -11.62
N SER A 196 -15.68 25.96 -12.02
CA SER A 196 -16.19 27.29 -12.35
C SER A 196 -16.08 28.27 -11.16
N TYR A 197 -16.41 27.82 -9.95
CA TYR A 197 -16.29 28.62 -8.74
C TYR A 197 -14.83 28.93 -8.41
N PHE A 198 -13.96 27.92 -8.49
CA PHE A 198 -12.53 28.07 -8.23
C PHE A 198 -11.90 29.09 -9.17
N ASN A 199 -12.12 28.95 -10.47
CA ASN A 199 -11.58 29.86 -11.49
C ASN A 199 -12.04 31.31 -11.30
N THR A 200 -13.26 31.52 -10.77
CA THR A 200 -13.84 32.85 -10.64
C THR A 200 -13.50 33.52 -9.31
N HIS A 201 -13.42 32.77 -8.21
CA HIS A 201 -13.32 33.34 -6.86
C HIS A 201 -12.04 32.98 -6.12
N LEU A 202 -11.32 31.94 -6.55
CA LEU A 202 -10.22 31.35 -5.78
C LEU A 202 -8.89 31.34 -6.53
N ALA A 203 -8.89 31.35 -7.86
CA ALA A 203 -7.68 31.22 -8.68
C ALA A 203 -6.64 32.34 -8.51
N ASP A 204 -7.06 33.54 -8.08
CA ASP A 204 -6.14 34.64 -7.74
C ASP A 204 -5.40 34.40 -6.41
N THR A 205 -5.92 33.53 -5.56
CA THR A 205 -5.42 33.28 -4.20
C THR A 205 -4.77 31.90 -4.06
N PHE A 206 -5.30 30.90 -4.76
CA PHE A 206 -4.87 29.50 -4.68
C PHE A 206 -4.33 29.02 -6.03
N GLU A 207 -3.22 28.28 -6.02
CA GLU A 207 -2.57 27.80 -7.25
C GLU A 207 -3.40 26.75 -8.02
N ASN A 208 -4.17 25.92 -7.30
CA ASN A 208 -5.04 24.90 -7.87
C ASN A 208 -6.17 24.53 -6.89
N ALA A 209 -7.19 23.82 -7.40
CA ALA A 209 -8.37 23.42 -6.63
C ALA A 209 -8.04 22.47 -5.47
N ARG A 210 -7.03 21.61 -5.65
CA ARG A 210 -6.57 20.65 -4.65
C ARG A 210 -6.00 21.33 -3.41
N ASN A 211 -5.22 22.41 -3.58
CA ASN A 211 -4.66 23.23 -2.49
C ASN A 211 -5.78 23.84 -1.65
N PHE A 212 -6.85 24.29 -2.29
CA PHE A 212 -8.02 24.85 -1.63
C PHE A 212 -8.82 23.79 -0.87
N GLN A 213 -9.04 22.60 -1.45
CA GLN A 213 -9.81 21.55 -0.80
C GLN A 213 -9.19 21.10 0.55
N ALA A 214 -7.86 21.18 0.68
CA ALA A 214 -7.17 20.94 1.95
C ALA A 214 -7.53 21.98 3.03
N SER A 215 -7.92 23.20 2.65
CA SER A 215 -8.35 24.23 3.59
C SER A 215 -9.76 23.96 4.15
N VAL A 216 -10.64 23.36 3.36
CA VAL A 216 -12.03 22.99 3.73
C VAL A 216 -12.11 22.03 4.92
N ILE A 217 -11.08 21.19 5.09
CA ILE A 217 -11.04 20.09 6.07
C ILE A 217 -10.25 20.41 7.36
N LYS A 218 -9.65 21.60 7.49
CA LYS A 218 -8.86 22.02 8.67
C LYS A 218 -9.65 21.91 9.99
N GLU A 219 -8.99 21.61 11.12
CA GLU A 219 -9.65 21.53 12.45
C GLU A 219 -9.95 22.92 13.06
N LYS A 220 -9.04 23.88 12.88
CA LYS A 220 -9.18 25.28 13.33
C LYS A 220 -10.32 26.02 12.59
N GLU A 221 -10.58 27.27 12.97
CA GLU A 221 -11.47 28.16 12.20
C GLU A 221 -11.05 28.15 10.72
N LEU A 222 -12.04 28.03 9.84
CA LEU A 222 -11.82 28.07 8.41
C LEU A 222 -11.39 29.46 7.98
N ASP A 223 -10.53 29.52 6.97
CA ASP A 223 -10.34 30.78 6.26
C ASP A 223 -11.68 31.23 5.62
N PRO A 224 -11.90 32.54 5.45
CA PRO A 224 -13.15 33.04 4.91
C PRO A 224 -13.54 32.43 3.55
N TYR A 225 -12.56 32.13 2.69
CA TYR A 225 -12.81 31.54 1.37
C TYR A 225 -13.33 30.10 1.48
N ALA A 226 -12.78 29.29 2.38
CA ALA A 226 -13.26 27.94 2.64
C ALA A 226 -14.68 27.93 3.21
N LEU A 227 -14.98 28.84 4.15
CA LEU A 227 -16.32 28.97 4.70
C LEU A 227 -17.31 29.45 3.64
N GLU A 228 -16.92 30.44 2.83
CA GLU A 228 -17.74 30.98 1.76
C GLU A 228 -18.02 29.94 0.66
N ALA A 229 -17.03 29.15 0.24
CA ALA A 229 -17.25 28.08 -0.74
C ALA A 229 -18.18 26.99 -0.21
N ILE A 230 -18.08 26.64 1.09
CA ILE A 230 -19.01 25.71 1.74
C ILE A 230 -20.43 26.29 1.76
N GLN A 231 -20.58 27.55 2.17
CA GLN A 231 -21.88 28.23 2.27
C GLN A 231 -22.54 28.43 0.91
N ASN A 232 -21.75 28.67 -0.14
CA ASN A 232 -22.21 28.74 -1.53
C ASN A 232 -22.40 27.37 -2.17
N HIS A 233 -22.21 26.28 -1.43
CA HIS A 233 -22.31 24.89 -1.92
C HIS A 233 -21.34 24.56 -3.07
N ALA A 234 -20.28 25.36 -3.22
CA ALA A 234 -19.24 25.14 -4.21
C ALA A 234 -18.22 24.07 -3.77
N ALA A 235 -18.04 23.88 -2.46
CA ALA A 235 -17.25 22.79 -1.88
C ALA A 235 -18.17 21.71 -1.30
N VAL A 236 -18.02 20.48 -1.77
CA VAL A 236 -18.90 19.35 -1.42
C VAL A 236 -18.11 18.07 -1.17
N PHE A 237 -18.70 17.15 -0.40
CA PHE A 237 -18.28 15.74 -0.42
C PHE A 237 -19.09 15.01 -1.49
N TYR A 238 -18.45 14.41 -2.48
CA TYR A 238 -19.09 13.73 -3.60
C TYR A 238 -18.87 12.21 -3.51
N PRO A 239 -19.90 11.42 -3.18
CA PRO A 239 -19.80 9.96 -3.13
C PRO A 239 -19.56 9.35 -4.52
N PHE A 240 -18.64 8.40 -4.64
CA PHE A 240 -18.30 7.80 -5.93
C PHE A 240 -19.47 7.03 -6.58
N CYS A 241 -20.39 6.50 -5.77
CA CYS A 241 -21.59 5.82 -6.27
C CYS A 241 -22.61 6.78 -6.91
N GLU A 242 -22.51 8.08 -6.62
CA GLU A 242 -23.41 9.12 -7.15
C GLU A 242 -22.82 9.85 -8.36
N LEU A 243 -21.55 9.58 -8.70
CA LEU A 243 -20.91 10.21 -9.86
C LEU A 243 -21.69 9.88 -11.14
N PRO A 244 -21.93 10.87 -12.01
CA PRO A 244 -22.47 10.60 -13.33
C PRO A 244 -21.52 9.69 -14.09
N ASP A 245 -22.08 8.76 -14.83
CA ASP A 245 -21.30 7.69 -15.44
C ASP A 245 -21.80 7.30 -16.83
N TRP A 246 -20.87 6.80 -17.63
CA TRP A 246 -21.19 6.03 -18.82
C TRP A 246 -21.34 4.55 -18.45
N ARG A 247 -22.30 3.86 -19.07
CA ARG A 247 -22.46 2.41 -18.97
C ARG A 247 -22.59 1.77 -20.33
N GLY A 248 -21.93 0.63 -20.51
CA GLY A 248 -22.01 -0.16 -21.73
C GLY A 248 -21.29 -1.48 -21.62
N SER A 249 -21.38 -2.26 -22.69
CA SER A 249 -20.68 -3.53 -22.88
C SER A 249 -19.17 -3.35 -23.07
N SER A 250 -18.41 -4.45 -22.98
CA SER A 250 -16.99 -4.45 -23.35
C SER A 250 -16.79 -4.03 -24.81
N ALA A 251 -17.66 -4.48 -25.72
CA ALA A 251 -17.60 -4.15 -27.14
C ALA A 251 -17.72 -2.63 -27.39
N GLU A 252 -18.68 -1.98 -26.73
CA GLU A 252 -18.87 -0.51 -26.81
C GLU A 252 -17.69 0.24 -26.18
N LEU A 253 -17.16 -0.23 -25.04
CA LEU A 253 -15.98 0.37 -24.41
C LEU A 253 -14.79 0.35 -25.37
N ILE A 254 -14.59 -0.76 -26.08
CA ILE A 254 -13.48 -0.95 -27.00
C ILE A 254 -13.64 -0.08 -28.25
N SER A 255 -14.83 -0.03 -28.85
CA SER A 255 -15.08 0.73 -30.09
C SER A 255 -15.00 2.24 -29.83
N ASP A 256 -15.60 2.70 -28.74
CA ASP A 256 -15.85 4.13 -28.49
C ASP A 256 -14.92 4.71 -27.41
N PHE A 257 -13.84 4.00 -27.08
CA PHE A 257 -12.92 4.30 -25.98
C PHE A 257 -12.55 5.78 -25.82
N GLU A 258 -12.05 6.42 -26.89
CA GLU A 258 -11.62 7.83 -26.85
C GLU A 258 -12.79 8.77 -26.60
N THR A 259 -13.93 8.51 -27.24
CA THR A 259 -15.16 9.29 -27.08
C THR A 259 -15.70 9.17 -25.66
N ILE A 260 -15.67 7.97 -25.08
CA ILE A 260 -16.06 7.73 -23.68
C ILE A 260 -15.18 8.54 -22.75
N ILE A 261 -13.85 8.53 -22.95
CA ILE A 261 -12.93 9.29 -22.11
C ILE A 261 -13.24 10.79 -22.16
N VAL A 262 -13.34 11.36 -23.36
CA VAL A 262 -13.62 12.79 -23.54
C VAL A 262 -14.96 13.17 -22.90
N ASN A 263 -16.00 12.38 -23.15
CA ASN A 263 -17.34 12.66 -22.63
C ASN A 263 -17.37 12.58 -21.10
N VAL A 264 -16.84 11.48 -20.53
CA VAL A 264 -16.81 11.25 -19.08
C VAL A 264 -16.03 12.37 -18.37
N HIS A 265 -14.94 12.85 -18.95
CA HIS A 265 -14.14 13.94 -18.39
C HIS A 265 -14.91 15.27 -18.25
N THR A 266 -15.99 15.45 -19.03
CA THR A 266 -16.81 16.67 -19.05
C THR A 266 -18.13 16.55 -18.30
N LEU A 267 -18.41 15.40 -17.69
CA LEU A 267 -19.69 15.16 -16.98
C LEU A 267 -19.84 15.97 -15.69
N VAL A 268 -18.74 16.50 -15.16
CA VAL A 268 -18.71 17.21 -13.88
C VAL A 268 -17.94 18.52 -13.98
N ASP A 269 -18.37 19.51 -13.20
CA ASP A 269 -17.66 20.79 -13.04
C ASP A 269 -16.66 20.71 -11.88
N TYR A 270 -15.75 19.74 -11.93
CA TYR A 270 -14.67 19.52 -10.97
C TYR A 270 -13.38 19.20 -11.71
N ASP A 271 -12.22 19.40 -11.08
CA ASP A 271 -10.96 18.89 -11.63
C ASP A 271 -11.01 17.35 -11.71
N VAL A 272 -10.64 16.84 -12.88
CA VAL A 272 -10.64 15.42 -13.23
C VAL A 272 -9.28 15.07 -13.81
N ASP A 273 -8.63 14.04 -13.27
CA ASP A 273 -7.28 13.63 -13.66
C ASP A 273 -7.26 12.30 -14.44
N GLY A 274 -8.42 11.80 -14.84
CA GLY A 274 -8.58 10.57 -15.61
C GLY A 274 -10.01 10.02 -15.58
N VAL A 275 -10.16 8.77 -16.00
CA VAL A 275 -11.44 8.04 -15.99
C VAL A 275 -11.27 6.72 -15.26
N ILE A 276 -12.17 6.40 -14.34
CA ILE A 276 -12.20 5.09 -13.68
C ILE A 276 -13.16 4.20 -14.45
N PHE A 277 -12.68 3.02 -14.87
CA PHE A 277 -13.49 1.93 -15.40
C PHE A 277 -13.67 0.86 -14.33
N GLU A 278 -14.89 0.34 -14.17
CA GLU A 278 -15.20 -0.79 -13.29
C GLU A 278 -16.23 -1.72 -13.92
N VAL A 279 -16.20 -3.02 -13.57
CA VAL A 279 -17.30 -3.95 -13.88
C VAL A 279 -18.41 -3.79 -12.84
N THR A 280 -19.68 -3.81 -13.23
CA THR A 280 -20.78 -3.59 -12.29
C THR A 280 -21.26 -4.86 -11.58
N ASP A 281 -20.91 -6.05 -12.07
CA ASP A 281 -21.35 -7.32 -11.50
C ASP A 281 -20.63 -7.64 -10.17
N GLU A 282 -21.39 -7.73 -9.08
CA GLU A 282 -20.86 -7.93 -7.74
C GLU A 282 -20.21 -9.30 -7.53
N ARG A 283 -20.65 -10.34 -8.24
CA ARG A 283 -20.06 -11.69 -8.14
C ARG A 283 -18.64 -11.68 -8.68
N ILE A 284 -18.44 -10.98 -9.79
CA ILE A 284 -17.10 -10.77 -10.38
C ILE A 284 -16.23 -9.93 -9.44
N LYS A 285 -16.77 -8.86 -8.84
CA LYS A 285 -16.03 -8.04 -7.86
C LYS A 285 -15.53 -8.87 -6.68
N GLN A 286 -16.40 -9.74 -6.15
CA GLN A 286 -16.06 -10.63 -5.03
C GLN A 286 -15.01 -11.68 -5.43
N HIS A 287 -15.14 -12.30 -6.59
CA HIS A 287 -14.19 -13.30 -7.09
C HIS A 287 -12.81 -12.73 -7.38
N LEU A 288 -12.74 -11.57 -8.05
CA LEU A 288 -11.47 -10.90 -8.33
C LEU A 288 -10.82 -10.31 -7.07
N GLY A 289 -11.64 -9.83 -6.14
CA GLY A 289 -11.21 -9.25 -4.88
C GLY A 289 -10.29 -8.03 -5.05
N ALA A 290 -9.29 -7.93 -4.19
CA ALA A 290 -8.34 -6.82 -4.17
C ALA A 290 -6.91 -7.29 -3.89
N THR A 291 -5.95 -6.50 -4.32
CA THR A 291 -4.58 -6.55 -3.83
C THR A 291 -4.48 -5.77 -2.50
N ARG A 292 -3.27 -5.63 -1.95
CA ARG A 292 -3.04 -4.76 -0.78
C ARG A 292 -3.28 -3.27 -1.08
N HIS A 293 -3.25 -2.87 -2.35
CA HIS A 293 -3.24 -1.46 -2.75
C HIS A 293 -4.44 -1.05 -3.60
N HIS A 294 -5.07 -1.96 -4.34
CA HIS A 294 -6.17 -1.65 -5.25
C HIS A 294 -7.08 -2.85 -5.50
N HIS A 295 -8.32 -2.57 -5.88
CA HIS A 295 -9.26 -3.57 -6.35
C HIS A 295 -8.89 -4.04 -7.76
N ARG A 296 -9.06 -5.34 -8.05
CA ARG A 296 -8.75 -5.90 -9.38
C ARG A 296 -9.88 -5.67 -10.40
N TRP A 297 -11.07 -5.34 -9.91
CA TRP A 297 -12.28 -5.14 -10.70
C TRP A 297 -12.49 -3.68 -11.15
N GLN A 298 -11.55 -2.78 -10.87
CA GLN A 298 -11.54 -1.39 -11.37
C GLN A 298 -10.14 -0.95 -11.81
N ILE A 299 -10.06 -0.01 -12.74
CA ILE A 299 -8.81 0.56 -13.25
C ILE A 299 -9.01 2.03 -13.62
N ALA A 300 -8.00 2.87 -13.38
CA ALA A 300 -8.00 4.29 -13.72
C ALA A 300 -7.18 4.52 -15.00
N TYR A 301 -7.83 4.91 -16.09
CA TYR A 301 -7.14 5.40 -17.27
C TYR A 301 -6.73 6.86 -17.08
N LYS A 302 -5.44 7.16 -17.29
CA LYS A 302 -4.90 8.52 -17.31
C LYS A 302 -4.17 8.72 -18.63
N SER A 303 -4.45 9.80 -19.34
CA SER A 303 -3.72 10.14 -20.56
C SER A 303 -2.30 10.60 -20.21
N ASN A 304 -1.28 9.84 -20.63
CA ASN A 304 0.11 10.31 -20.59
C ASN A 304 0.39 11.15 -21.84
N ALA A 305 0.21 12.46 -21.74
CA ALA A 305 0.40 13.35 -22.89
C ALA A 305 1.84 13.88 -23.04
N GLU A 306 2.70 13.77 -22.03
CA GLU A 306 4.04 14.36 -22.08
C GLU A 306 5.15 13.30 -22.16
N THR A 307 5.98 13.43 -23.19
CA THR A 307 7.24 12.70 -23.37
C THR A 307 8.39 13.70 -23.48
N ALA A 308 9.60 13.34 -23.04
CA ALA A 308 10.77 14.18 -23.25
C ALA A 308 11.95 13.37 -23.82
N GLN A 309 12.66 13.95 -24.79
CA GLN A 309 13.91 13.38 -25.30
C GLN A 309 15.08 14.01 -24.56
N VAL A 310 15.95 13.18 -24.01
CA VAL A 310 17.03 13.62 -23.12
C VAL A 310 18.27 12.76 -23.33
N LYS A 311 19.46 13.35 -23.13
CA LYS A 311 20.72 12.61 -23.18
C LYS A 311 21.08 12.03 -21.82
N VAL A 312 21.63 10.82 -21.86
CA VAL A 312 22.25 10.15 -20.71
C VAL A 312 23.65 10.74 -20.51
N LEU A 313 23.91 11.28 -19.32
CA LEU A 313 25.22 11.78 -18.89
C LEU A 313 26.12 10.64 -18.41
N LYS A 314 25.57 9.67 -17.67
CA LYS A 314 26.29 8.54 -17.08
C LYS A 314 25.33 7.43 -16.66
N VAL A 315 25.79 6.19 -16.58
CA VAL A 315 25.07 5.10 -15.91
C VAL A 315 25.75 4.73 -14.58
N THR A 316 25.12 5.08 -13.46
CA THR A 316 25.66 4.85 -12.12
C THR A 316 25.14 3.52 -11.55
N PRO A 317 26.04 2.59 -11.17
CA PRO A 317 25.67 1.32 -10.54
C PRO A 317 25.27 1.51 -9.07
N GLN A 318 24.16 0.90 -8.66
CA GLN A 318 23.73 0.85 -7.26
C GLN A 318 23.57 -0.60 -6.79
N THR A 319 24.28 -0.98 -5.72
CA THR A 319 24.19 -2.34 -5.17
C THR A 319 23.06 -2.42 -4.15
N SER A 320 22.10 -3.31 -4.36
CA SER A 320 20.95 -3.53 -3.46
C SER A 320 21.28 -4.51 -2.33
N ARG A 321 20.35 -4.66 -1.37
CA ARG A 321 20.42 -5.63 -0.26
C ARG A 321 20.72 -7.07 -0.69
N SER A 322 20.22 -7.49 -1.84
CA SER A 322 20.40 -8.87 -2.34
C SER A 322 21.64 -9.02 -3.22
N GLY A 323 22.52 -8.01 -3.23
CA GLY A 323 23.69 -7.94 -4.09
C GLY A 323 23.39 -7.58 -5.55
N ARG A 324 22.12 -7.45 -5.95
CA ARG A 324 21.76 -7.05 -7.32
C ARG A 324 22.26 -5.63 -7.58
N VAL A 325 23.01 -5.44 -8.65
CA VAL A 325 23.53 -4.14 -9.09
C VAL A 325 22.59 -3.57 -10.14
N ASN A 326 21.92 -2.47 -9.80
CA ASN A 326 20.92 -1.82 -10.64
C ASN A 326 21.55 -0.62 -11.38
N PRO A 327 21.28 -0.44 -12.68
CA PRO A 327 21.73 0.73 -13.41
C PRO A 327 20.77 1.91 -13.24
N VAL A 328 21.33 3.06 -12.86
CA VAL A 328 20.61 4.34 -12.89
C VAL A 328 21.24 5.26 -13.93
N ALA A 329 20.48 5.62 -14.95
CA ALA A 329 20.89 6.61 -15.93
C ALA A 329 20.76 8.00 -15.30
N GLU A 330 21.87 8.71 -15.18
CA GLU A 330 21.92 10.16 -14.92
C GLU A 330 21.75 10.89 -16.24
N LEU A 331 20.90 11.92 -16.25
CA LEU A 331 20.37 12.54 -17.45
C LEU A 331 20.64 14.05 -17.44
N GLU A 332 20.69 14.65 -18.63
CA GLU A 332 20.61 16.12 -18.73
C GLU A 332 19.29 16.61 -18.09
N PRO A 333 19.32 17.53 -17.12
CA PRO A 333 18.11 17.96 -16.43
C PRO A 333 17.02 18.43 -17.41
N THR A 334 15.93 17.68 -17.48
CA THR A 334 14.88 17.88 -18.49
C THR A 334 13.52 17.98 -17.83
N ARG A 335 12.69 18.95 -18.24
CA ARG A 335 11.35 19.12 -17.68
C ARG A 335 10.37 18.17 -18.36
N LEU A 336 9.68 17.35 -17.57
CA LEU A 336 8.68 16.39 -18.03
C LEU A 336 7.53 16.32 -17.02
N SER A 337 6.31 16.57 -17.46
CA SER A 337 5.09 16.55 -16.64
C SER A 337 5.20 17.47 -15.41
N GLY A 338 5.69 18.68 -15.63
CA GLY A 338 5.92 19.68 -14.57
C GLY A 338 7.14 19.42 -13.67
N ALA A 339 7.75 18.24 -13.70
CA ALA A 339 8.92 17.86 -12.89
C ALA A 339 10.25 18.00 -13.63
N MET A 340 11.34 18.29 -12.90
CA MET A 340 12.69 18.24 -13.46
C MET A 340 13.24 16.83 -13.27
N ILE A 341 13.52 16.15 -14.39
CA ILE A 341 14.02 14.79 -14.41
C ILE A 341 15.52 14.82 -14.68
N SER A 342 16.29 14.27 -13.73
CA SER A 342 17.76 14.14 -13.83
C SER A 342 18.23 12.69 -13.74
N ARG A 343 17.34 11.75 -13.40
CA ARG A 343 17.65 10.33 -13.30
C ARG A 343 16.49 9.48 -13.82
N ALA A 344 16.81 8.35 -14.44
CA ALA A 344 15.85 7.31 -14.78
C ALA A 344 16.48 5.92 -14.57
N THR A 345 15.68 4.93 -14.19
CA THR A 345 16.17 3.56 -14.10
C THR A 345 16.27 2.96 -15.50
N ALA A 346 17.39 2.27 -15.79
CA ALA A 346 17.51 1.42 -16.97
C ALA A 346 17.12 -0.03 -16.66
N HIS A 347 16.28 -0.25 -15.64
CA HIS A 347 15.75 -1.52 -15.11
C HIS A 347 16.81 -2.57 -14.68
N HIS A 348 17.69 -3.00 -15.58
CA HIS A 348 18.74 -4.00 -15.36
C HIS A 348 19.87 -3.84 -16.38
N TYR A 349 21.07 -4.39 -16.06
CA TYR A 349 22.23 -4.24 -16.93
C TYR A 349 22.12 -4.98 -18.27
N GLY A 350 21.21 -5.95 -18.41
CA GLY A 350 20.83 -6.52 -19.69
C GLY A 350 20.27 -5.47 -20.65
N MET A 351 19.35 -4.60 -20.19
CA MET A 351 18.81 -3.51 -21.00
C MET A 351 19.90 -2.50 -21.39
N VAL A 352 20.80 -2.18 -20.45
CA VAL A 352 21.94 -1.30 -20.71
C VAL A 352 22.83 -1.85 -21.82
N LYS A 353 23.11 -3.16 -21.78
CA LYS A 353 23.91 -3.88 -22.76
C LYS A 353 23.23 -3.96 -24.13
N GLU A 354 21.96 -4.37 -24.16
CA GLU A 354 21.20 -4.62 -25.39
C GLU A 354 20.82 -3.33 -26.11
N GLN A 355 20.42 -2.30 -25.37
CA GLN A 355 19.94 -1.05 -25.95
C GLN A 355 21.03 0.02 -26.10
N GLY A 356 22.29 -0.26 -25.74
CA GLY A 356 23.37 0.70 -25.92
C GLY A 356 23.25 1.93 -25.01
N ILE A 357 22.98 1.73 -23.72
CA ILE A 357 22.81 2.83 -22.78
C ILE A 357 24.16 3.18 -22.13
N GLY A 358 24.69 4.34 -22.47
CA GLY A 358 25.95 4.86 -21.97
C GLY A 358 25.99 6.38 -22.07
N VAL A 359 27.17 6.96 -21.87
CA VAL A 359 27.36 8.41 -21.98
C VAL A 359 27.00 8.88 -23.40
N GLY A 360 26.11 9.87 -23.50
CA GLY A 360 25.64 10.46 -24.75
C GLY A 360 24.47 9.74 -25.42
N THR A 361 23.94 8.65 -24.84
CA THR A 361 22.75 7.96 -25.37
C THR A 361 21.56 8.92 -25.36
N LEU A 362 20.86 9.05 -26.50
CA LEU A 362 19.62 9.82 -26.56
C LEU A 362 18.44 8.88 -26.30
N ILE A 363 17.66 9.18 -25.27
CA ILE A 363 16.52 8.38 -24.84
C ILE A 363 15.23 9.20 -24.87
N GLU A 364 14.10 8.51 -25.03
CA GLU A 364 12.77 9.07 -24.84
C GLU A 364 12.24 8.62 -23.47
N LEU A 365 11.81 9.58 -22.67
CA LEU A 365 11.23 9.38 -21.36
C LEU A 365 9.73 9.61 -21.36
N THR A 366 9.03 8.82 -20.56
CA THR A 366 7.69 9.12 -20.03
C THR A 366 7.74 9.16 -18.51
N ARG A 367 6.65 9.62 -17.89
CA ARG A 367 6.40 9.34 -16.47
C ARG A 367 5.26 8.35 -16.36
N SER A 368 5.55 7.16 -15.85
CA SER A 368 4.50 6.27 -15.37
C SER A 368 3.95 6.87 -14.07
N GLY A 369 2.64 6.93 -13.90
CA GLY A 369 2.10 7.51 -12.68
C GLY A 369 1.94 9.03 -12.68
N MET A 370 2.54 9.74 -13.65
CA MET A 370 3.06 11.11 -13.47
C MET A 370 4.10 11.22 -12.34
N VAL A 371 4.72 10.10 -11.94
CA VAL A 371 5.62 10.02 -10.78
C VAL A 371 6.99 9.50 -11.22
N ILE A 372 7.07 8.28 -11.76
CA ILE A 372 8.34 7.58 -12.00
C ILE A 372 8.80 7.77 -13.46
N PRO A 373 9.98 8.37 -13.72
CA PRO A 373 10.55 8.46 -15.05
C PRO A 373 10.92 7.07 -15.58
N LYS A 374 10.41 6.75 -16.76
CA LYS A 374 10.65 5.49 -17.44
C LYS A 374 11.29 5.77 -18.81
N ILE A 375 12.33 5.01 -19.13
CA ILE A 375 12.90 4.98 -20.48
C ILE A 375 11.93 4.20 -21.36
N GLU A 376 11.22 4.88 -22.26
CA GLU A 376 10.32 4.20 -23.21
C GLU A 376 11.09 3.56 -24.35
N ARG A 377 12.07 4.28 -24.91
CA ARG A 377 12.94 3.76 -25.96
C ARG A 377 14.26 4.51 -26.04
N VAL A 378 15.25 3.82 -26.56
CA VAL A 378 16.52 4.43 -26.98
C VAL A 378 16.37 4.91 -28.43
N ILE A 379 16.64 6.20 -28.65
CA ILE A 379 16.61 6.82 -29.98
C ILE A 379 17.97 6.66 -30.65
N THR A 380 19.04 7.03 -29.93
CA THR A 380 20.41 6.94 -30.43
C THR A 380 21.27 6.19 -29.41
N PRO A 381 21.59 4.90 -29.66
CA PRO A 381 22.42 4.12 -28.76
C PRO A 381 23.88 4.59 -28.76
N GLN A 382 24.59 4.30 -27.68
CA GLN A 382 26.04 4.51 -27.50
C GLN A 382 26.68 3.25 -26.92
N SER A 383 27.99 3.30 -26.65
CA SER A 383 28.70 2.21 -25.98
C SER A 383 28.11 1.98 -24.57
N PRO A 384 27.60 0.79 -24.25
CA PRO A 384 27.03 0.48 -22.93
C PRO A 384 28.02 0.75 -21.79
N GLN A 385 27.55 1.40 -20.72
CA GLN A 385 28.36 1.60 -19.52
C GLN A 385 28.01 0.54 -18.45
N ILE A 386 28.83 -0.50 -18.35
CA ILE A 386 28.61 -1.67 -17.48
C ILE A 386 29.76 -1.78 -16.47
N PRO A 387 29.50 -1.93 -15.15
CA PRO A 387 30.54 -2.10 -14.15
C PRO A 387 31.12 -3.53 -14.17
N GLU A 388 32.43 -3.66 -14.02
CA GLU A 388 33.09 -4.96 -13.82
C GLU A 388 33.14 -5.38 -12.35
N HIS A 389 33.19 -4.40 -11.45
CA HIS A 389 33.33 -4.58 -10.00
C HIS A 389 32.17 -3.91 -9.26
N CYS A 390 31.81 -4.48 -8.11
CA CYS A 390 30.77 -3.94 -7.24
C CYS A 390 31.17 -2.52 -6.78
N PRO A 391 30.32 -1.51 -6.97
CA PRO A 391 30.63 -0.15 -6.57
C PRO A 391 30.76 0.04 -5.04
N SER A 392 30.24 -0.91 -4.25
CA SER A 392 30.29 -0.83 -2.79
C SER A 392 31.52 -1.53 -2.21
N CYS A 393 31.82 -2.76 -2.63
CA CYS A 393 32.89 -3.55 -2.01
C CYS A 393 34.04 -3.92 -2.94
N GLY A 394 34.01 -3.50 -4.21
CA GLY A 394 35.05 -3.78 -5.20
C GLY A 394 35.14 -5.25 -5.66
N SER A 395 34.31 -6.16 -5.14
CA SER A 395 34.29 -7.56 -5.57
C SER A 395 33.83 -7.70 -7.03
N ALA A 396 34.36 -8.70 -7.74
CA ALA A 396 33.94 -9.00 -9.10
C ALA A 396 32.43 -9.27 -9.18
N LEU A 397 31.78 -8.74 -10.22
CA LEU A 397 30.36 -8.95 -10.47
C LEU A 397 30.12 -10.20 -11.32
N VAL A 398 29.03 -10.89 -11.05
CA VAL A 398 28.60 -12.08 -11.77
C VAL A 398 27.29 -11.79 -12.49
N TRP A 399 27.23 -12.17 -13.77
CA TRP A 399 25.99 -12.15 -14.53
C TRP A 399 25.11 -13.33 -14.15
N ASP A 400 23.83 -13.05 -13.92
CA ASP A 400 22.77 -14.04 -13.90
C ASP A 400 21.62 -13.50 -14.75
N SER A 401 21.46 -14.10 -15.94
CA SER A 401 20.55 -13.63 -16.98
C SER A 401 20.80 -12.14 -17.29
N ASP A 402 19.79 -11.28 -17.17
CA ASP A 402 19.89 -9.84 -17.46
C ASP A 402 20.45 -9.00 -16.30
N TYR A 403 20.80 -9.63 -15.18
CA TYR A 403 21.16 -8.96 -13.95
C TYR A 403 22.62 -9.17 -13.59
N LEU A 404 23.21 -8.15 -12.94
CA LEU A 404 24.53 -8.25 -12.31
C LEU A 404 24.38 -8.40 -10.80
N TYR A 405 25.20 -9.27 -10.21
CA TYR A 405 25.19 -9.54 -8.77
C TYR A 405 26.58 -9.42 -8.15
N CYS A 406 26.62 -8.80 -6.98
CA CYS A 406 27.70 -8.89 -6.02
C CYS A 406 27.45 -10.08 -5.09
N LEU A 407 28.31 -11.11 -5.18
CA LEU A 407 28.20 -12.32 -4.35
C LEU A 407 28.85 -12.19 -2.97
N ASN A 408 29.43 -11.03 -2.65
CA ASN A 408 30.05 -10.78 -1.35
C ASN A 408 29.01 -10.46 -0.26
N THR A 409 28.16 -11.44 0.05
CA THR A 409 27.02 -11.30 0.97
C THR A 409 27.43 -11.04 2.43
N ARG A 410 28.68 -11.33 2.81
CA ARG A 410 29.15 -11.19 4.19
C ARG A 410 29.81 -9.85 4.50
N LEU A 411 30.45 -9.23 3.53
CA LEU A 411 31.32 -8.06 3.75
C LEU A 411 30.95 -6.87 2.88
N CYS A 412 29.99 -6.99 1.96
CA CYS A 412 29.59 -5.86 1.13
C CYS A 412 28.83 -4.82 1.96
N PRO A 413 29.35 -3.58 2.13
CA PRO A 413 28.69 -2.54 2.93
C PRO A 413 27.25 -2.30 2.48
N ALA A 414 27.02 -2.15 1.17
CA ALA A 414 25.69 -1.91 0.64
C ALA A 414 24.72 -3.08 0.88
N GLN A 415 25.19 -4.33 0.96
CA GLN A 415 24.29 -5.44 1.31
C GLN A 415 23.94 -5.42 2.80
N ILE A 416 24.91 -5.11 3.67
CA ILE A 416 24.73 -5.02 5.12
C ILE A 416 23.81 -3.85 5.47
N GLU A 417 24.16 -2.65 5.02
CA GLU A 417 23.44 -1.41 5.30
C GLU A 417 21.99 -1.50 4.82
N ASN A 418 21.77 -1.85 3.54
CA ASN A 418 20.43 -1.98 3.00
C ASN A 418 19.61 -3.11 3.65
N THR A 419 20.26 -4.15 4.21
CA THR A 419 19.56 -5.20 4.95
C THR A 419 19.06 -4.69 6.30
N ILE A 420 19.90 -3.96 7.03
CA ILE A 420 19.52 -3.37 8.32
C ILE A 420 18.44 -2.30 8.12
N GLU A 421 18.62 -1.41 7.15
CA GLU A 421 17.65 -0.36 6.80
C GLU A 421 16.32 -0.97 6.35
N HIS A 422 16.34 -2.01 5.51
CA HIS A 422 15.13 -2.74 5.11
C HIS A 422 14.39 -3.34 6.30
N PHE A 423 15.09 -3.89 7.30
CA PHE A 423 14.45 -4.44 8.49
C PHE A 423 13.64 -3.37 9.23
N PHE A 424 14.26 -2.25 9.60
CA PHE A 424 13.59 -1.19 10.35
C PHE A 424 12.47 -0.52 9.54
N ARG A 425 12.71 -0.23 8.26
CA ARG A 425 11.68 0.28 7.34
C ARG A 425 10.49 -0.66 7.24
N THR A 426 10.74 -1.97 7.19
CA THR A 426 9.66 -2.94 7.02
C THR A 426 8.82 -3.05 8.29
N LEU A 427 9.42 -2.98 9.48
CA LEU A 427 8.65 -2.91 10.73
C LEU A 427 7.77 -1.65 10.81
N ALA A 428 8.32 -0.49 10.43
CA ALA A 428 7.71 0.85 10.50
C ALA A 428 6.86 1.14 11.75
N ASN A 429 7.35 0.66 12.90
CA ASN A 429 6.90 1.02 14.24
C ASN A 429 8.03 1.71 15.04
N ASN A 430 9.06 2.18 14.33
CA ASN A 430 10.22 2.87 14.88
C ASN A 430 10.74 3.87 13.84
N ASP A 431 11.38 4.92 14.35
CA ASP A 431 11.96 6.02 13.58
C ASP A 431 13.47 6.13 13.86
N GLY A 432 14.22 6.80 12.99
CA GLY A 432 15.63 7.14 13.22
C GLY A 432 16.66 6.15 12.64
N PHE A 433 16.24 5.00 12.11
CA PHE A 433 17.12 4.00 11.47
C PHE A 433 17.15 4.12 9.93
N GLY A 434 17.31 5.34 9.41
CA GLY A 434 17.48 5.60 7.97
C GLY A 434 18.94 5.43 7.49
N GLU A 435 19.18 5.58 6.19
CA GLU A 435 20.48 5.34 5.53
C GLU A 435 21.68 5.92 6.30
N LYS A 436 21.66 7.22 6.64
CA LYS A 436 22.78 7.88 7.33
C LYS A 436 23.05 7.35 8.73
N THR A 437 22.01 6.95 9.46
CA THR A 437 22.17 6.29 10.76
C THR A 437 22.83 4.93 10.55
N ILE A 438 22.36 4.14 9.58
CA ILE A 438 22.87 2.80 9.33
C ILE A 438 24.31 2.83 8.79
N GLU A 439 24.64 3.73 7.85
CA GLU A 439 26.01 3.96 7.37
C GLU A 439 26.95 4.24 8.55
N LYS A 440 26.53 5.11 9.48
CA LYS A 440 27.32 5.46 10.65
C LYS A 440 27.48 4.31 11.63
N LEU A 441 26.43 3.52 11.85
CA LEU A 441 26.49 2.30 12.65
C LEU A 441 27.45 1.28 12.02
N HIS A 442 27.34 1.06 10.71
CA HIS A 442 28.19 0.14 9.95
C HIS A 442 29.67 0.58 10.00
N ALA A 443 29.95 1.87 9.86
CA ALA A 443 31.29 2.44 9.99
C ALA A 443 31.93 2.17 11.36
N HIS A 444 31.12 1.92 12.40
CA HIS A 444 31.57 1.52 13.75
C HIS A 444 31.45 0.00 14.00
N GLY A 445 31.30 -0.81 12.95
CA GLY A 445 31.31 -2.27 13.03
C GLY A 445 29.97 -2.92 13.36
N VAL A 446 28.87 -2.16 13.36
CA VAL A 446 27.53 -2.71 13.60
C VAL A 446 26.98 -3.29 12.28
N ASN A 447 27.12 -4.60 12.12
CA ASN A 447 26.91 -5.28 10.84
C ASN A 447 25.68 -6.20 10.79
N SER A 448 24.81 -6.15 11.79
CA SER A 448 23.57 -6.95 11.80
C SER A 448 22.47 -6.24 12.57
N VAL A 449 21.22 -6.55 12.25
CA VAL A 449 20.05 -6.05 12.98
C VAL A 449 20.15 -6.40 14.46
N TYR A 450 20.52 -7.64 14.79
CA TYR A 450 20.70 -8.06 16.18
C TYR A 450 21.75 -7.19 16.91
N ALA A 451 22.87 -6.87 16.27
CA ALA A 451 23.90 -6.00 16.85
C ALA A 451 23.36 -4.59 17.13
N VAL A 452 22.45 -4.05 16.31
CA VAL A 452 21.79 -2.76 16.58
C VAL A 452 21.01 -2.82 17.89
N TYR A 453 20.26 -3.90 18.14
CA TYR A 453 19.50 -4.08 19.40
C TYR A 453 20.38 -4.33 20.63
N GLN A 454 21.68 -4.58 20.46
CA GLN A 454 22.61 -4.75 21.58
C GLN A 454 23.33 -3.45 21.98
N LEU A 455 23.10 -2.35 21.25
CA LEU A 455 23.79 -1.09 21.50
C LEU A 455 23.38 -0.49 22.84
N SER A 456 24.38 -0.03 23.59
CA SER A 456 24.18 0.76 24.80
C SER A 456 24.15 2.26 24.49
N LEU A 457 23.66 3.05 25.45
CA LEU A 457 23.66 4.51 25.37
C LEU A 457 25.08 5.05 25.16
N ASP A 458 26.05 4.52 25.92
CA ASP A 458 27.45 4.96 25.85
C ASP A 458 28.06 4.64 24.47
N GLN A 459 27.79 3.46 23.90
CA GLN A 459 28.25 3.11 22.56
C GLN A 459 27.71 4.06 21.49
N LEU A 460 26.43 4.40 21.54
CA LEU A 460 25.82 5.36 20.59
C LEU A 460 26.41 6.77 20.76
N ILE A 461 26.67 7.18 22.00
CA ILE A 461 27.32 8.46 22.31
C ILE A 461 28.74 8.51 21.74
N ASP A 462 29.51 7.42 21.88
CA ASP A 462 30.88 7.28 21.39
C ASP A 462 30.95 7.25 19.86
N MET A 463 29.96 6.62 19.21
CA MET A 463 29.77 6.69 17.76
C MET A 463 29.39 8.10 17.27
N GLY A 464 29.09 9.02 18.19
CA GLY A 464 28.78 10.42 17.89
C GLY A 464 27.31 10.68 17.58
N PHE A 465 26.37 9.86 18.06
CA PHE A 465 24.93 10.15 17.99
C PHE A 465 24.53 11.19 19.04
N ARG A 466 24.96 12.44 18.81
CA ARG A 466 24.68 13.60 19.66
C ARG A 466 23.75 14.58 18.95
N SER A 467 22.97 15.32 19.73
CA SER A 467 22.18 16.44 19.22
C SER A 467 23.06 17.64 18.89
N GLN A 468 22.57 18.58 18.08
CA GLN A 468 23.30 19.79 17.67
C GLN A 468 23.74 20.66 18.87
N ASP A 469 23.05 20.56 20.01
CA ASP A 469 23.40 21.23 21.27
C ASP A 469 24.39 20.42 22.15
N GLY A 470 24.97 19.34 21.61
CA GLY A 470 25.95 18.47 22.28
C GLY A 470 25.35 17.47 23.27
N LYS A 471 24.02 17.46 23.45
CA LYS A 471 23.35 16.54 24.38
C LYS A 471 23.17 15.14 23.79
N ASN A 472 23.06 14.15 24.66
CA ASN A 472 22.90 12.72 24.31
C ASN A 472 21.47 12.35 23.86
N GLN A 473 20.65 13.33 23.48
CA GLN A 473 19.23 13.12 23.22
C GLN A 473 19.01 12.27 21.96
N LEU A 474 19.86 12.41 20.94
CA LEU A 474 19.77 11.57 19.73
C LEU A 474 20.04 10.08 20.04
N ALA A 475 21.11 9.77 20.77
CA ALA A 475 21.41 8.41 21.22
C ALA A 475 20.27 7.82 22.06
N LYS A 476 19.72 8.61 22.99
CA LYS A 476 18.55 8.19 23.79
C LYS A 476 17.33 7.93 22.91
N ASN A 477 17.03 8.81 21.95
CA ASN A 477 15.93 8.62 21.02
C ASN A 477 16.07 7.31 20.24
N LEU A 478 17.27 6.95 19.77
CA LEU A 478 17.48 5.68 19.06
C LEU A 478 17.17 4.47 19.96
N LEU A 479 17.59 4.49 21.23
CA LEU A 479 17.23 3.43 22.19
C LEU A 479 15.73 3.38 22.47
N ASP A 480 15.10 4.54 22.64
CA ASP A 480 13.65 4.64 22.86
C ASP A 480 12.89 4.08 21.64
N GLN A 481 13.39 4.30 20.42
CA GLN A 481 12.80 3.74 19.19
C GLN A 481 13.04 2.22 19.05
N LEU A 482 14.19 1.69 19.50
CA LEU A 482 14.40 0.24 19.59
C LEU A 482 13.43 -0.39 20.58
N GLU A 483 13.22 0.22 21.75
CA GLU A 483 12.26 -0.29 22.73
C GLU A 483 10.81 -0.21 22.21
N ARG A 484 10.45 0.91 21.59
CA ARG A 484 9.16 1.10 20.92
C ARG A 484 8.91 0.01 19.88
N SER A 485 9.92 -0.32 19.06
CA SER A 485 9.80 -1.34 18.03
C SER A 485 9.44 -2.73 18.55
N ARG A 486 9.82 -3.05 19.80
CA ARG A 486 9.50 -4.33 20.46
C ARG A 486 8.15 -4.30 21.16
N THR A 487 7.83 -3.18 21.80
CA THR A 487 6.65 -3.05 22.67
C THR A 487 5.36 -2.73 21.91
N GLU A 488 5.44 -1.93 20.84
CA GLU A 488 4.29 -1.63 19.98
C GLU A 488 3.89 -2.87 19.17
N ALA A 489 2.58 -3.15 19.18
CA ALA A 489 2.03 -4.33 18.51
C ALA A 489 2.24 -4.24 16.99
N ILE A 490 2.80 -5.29 16.40
CA ILE A 490 3.07 -5.39 14.96
C ILE A 490 2.63 -6.76 14.43
N GLU A 491 2.15 -6.81 13.19
CA GLU A 491 1.76 -8.07 12.57
C GLU A 491 2.96 -9.01 12.37
N ASP A 492 2.80 -10.29 12.73
CA ASP A 492 3.82 -11.32 12.59
C ASP A 492 4.31 -11.52 11.14
N TRP A 493 3.44 -11.36 10.15
CA TRP A 493 3.80 -11.43 8.74
C TRP A 493 4.69 -10.27 8.30
N ARG A 494 4.54 -9.12 8.97
CA ARG A 494 5.34 -7.93 8.73
C ARG A 494 6.71 -8.08 9.37
N PHE A 495 6.75 -8.62 10.59
CA PHE A 495 7.98 -9.03 11.26
C PHE A 495 8.76 -10.04 10.41
N LEU A 496 8.11 -11.08 9.88
CA LEU A 496 8.73 -12.03 8.95
C LEU A 496 9.25 -11.34 7.67
N GLY A 497 8.45 -10.43 7.11
CA GLY A 497 8.83 -9.66 5.93
C GLY A 497 10.11 -8.82 6.10
N ALA A 498 10.39 -8.37 7.33
CA ALA A 498 11.56 -7.55 7.64
C ALA A 498 12.90 -8.30 7.44
N PHE A 499 12.88 -9.63 7.42
CA PHE A 499 14.06 -10.47 7.13
C PHE A 499 14.39 -10.56 5.63
N GLY A 500 13.57 -9.96 4.75
CA GLY A 500 13.90 -9.79 3.35
C GLY A 500 14.04 -11.09 2.56
N ILE A 501 13.21 -12.09 2.84
CA ILE A 501 13.25 -13.41 2.18
C ILE A 501 13.11 -13.27 0.66
N TRP A 502 14.01 -13.93 -0.08
CA TRP A 502 14.06 -13.80 -1.54
C TRP A 502 12.75 -14.25 -2.18
N ARG A 503 12.24 -13.45 -3.13
CA ARG A 503 10.94 -13.66 -3.81
C ARG A 503 9.72 -13.68 -2.88
N MET A 504 9.85 -13.22 -1.63
CA MET A 504 8.75 -13.17 -0.67
C MET A 504 8.43 -11.72 -0.28
N GLY A 505 7.45 -11.14 -0.96
CA GLY A 505 6.87 -9.85 -0.56
C GLY A 505 5.99 -9.98 0.68
N LEU A 506 5.59 -8.85 1.27
CA LEU A 506 4.78 -8.83 2.50
C LEU A 506 3.44 -9.59 2.35
N GLY A 507 2.80 -9.52 1.18
CA GLY A 507 1.57 -10.28 0.90
C GLY A 507 1.78 -11.79 0.89
N ASN A 508 2.95 -12.26 0.43
CA ASN A 508 3.30 -13.68 0.48
C ASN A 508 3.65 -14.10 1.90
N CYS A 509 4.28 -13.22 2.70
CA CYS A 509 4.51 -13.48 4.13
C CYS A 509 3.17 -13.64 4.87
N GLU A 510 2.21 -12.74 4.63
CA GLU A 510 0.87 -12.83 5.23
C GLU A 510 0.16 -14.10 4.79
N ARG A 511 0.20 -14.43 3.50
CA ARG A 511 -0.41 -15.66 3.01
C ARG A 511 0.26 -16.91 3.60
N LEU A 512 1.57 -16.93 3.74
CA LEU A 512 2.25 -18.04 4.42
C LEU A 512 1.74 -18.20 5.86
N LEU A 513 1.59 -17.08 6.59
CA LEU A 513 1.14 -17.10 7.98
C LEU A 513 -0.38 -17.27 8.17
N GLN A 514 -1.15 -17.14 7.10
CA GLN A 514 -2.55 -17.58 7.04
C GLN A 514 -2.68 -19.11 6.98
N HIS A 515 -1.62 -19.83 6.59
CA HIS A 515 -1.61 -21.30 6.51
C HIS A 515 -0.79 -21.95 7.63
N HIS A 516 0.29 -21.31 8.09
CA HIS A 516 1.21 -21.86 9.08
C HIS A 516 1.53 -20.85 10.18
N ARG A 517 1.81 -21.30 11.41
CA ARG A 517 2.25 -20.39 12.46
C ARG A 517 3.68 -19.93 12.21
N LEU A 518 4.02 -18.73 12.71
CA LEU A 518 5.29 -18.06 12.47
C LEU A 518 6.53 -18.94 12.73
N LEU A 519 6.54 -19.72 13.82
CA LEU A 519 7.70 -20.55 14.17
C LEU A 519 7.74 -21.88 13.39
N ASP A 520 6.60 -22.34 12.88
CA ASP A 520 6.49 -23.61 12.17
C ASP A 520 7.02 -23.51 10.74
N ILE A 521 7.14 -22.29 10.19
CA ILE A 521 7.59 -22.06 8.81
C ILE A 521 8.99 -22.64 8.53
N PHE A 522 9.84 -22.74 9.55
CA PHE A 522 11.20 -23.27 9.43
C PHE A 522 11.28 -24.80 9.33
N ALA A 523 10.15 -25.49 9.45
CA ALA A 523 10.03 -26.93 9.26
C ALA A 523 9.36 -27.30 7.93
N LEU A 524 8.88 -26.32 7.16
CA LEU A 524 8.15 -26.55 5.92
C LEU A 524 9.05 -27.11 4.82
N THR A 525 8.49 -28.04 4.07
CA THR A 525 9.08 -28.57 2.84
C THR A 525 8.68 -27.72 1.63
N ILE A 526 9.31 -27.98 0.49
CA ILE A 526 8.96 -27.30 -0.78
C ILE A 526 7.50 -27.60 -1.14
N ASP A 527 7.05 -28.85 -0.94
CA ASP A 527 5.69 -29.28 -1.25
C ASP A 527 4.66 -28.56 -0.38
N ASP A 528 4.95 -28.36 0.92
CA ASP A 528 4.07 -27.61 1.83
C ASP A 528 3.85 -26.17 1.34
N ILE A 529 4.91 -25.51 0.85
CA ILE A 529 4.82 -24.14 0.32
C ILE A 529 4.06 -24.09 -0.99
N ILE A 530 4.25 -25.07 -1.89
CA ILE A 530 3.58 -25.11 -3.21
C ILE A 530 2.07 -25.36 -3.06
N LEU A 531 1.62 -26.03 -2.00
CA LEU A 531 0.20 -26.21 -1.70
C LEU A 531 -0.53 -24.89 -1.37
N ILE A 532 0.21 -23.82 -1.08
CA ILE A 532 -0.36 -22.50 -0.80
C ILE A 532 -0.61 -21.77 -2.13
N GLU A 533 -1.87 -21.38 -2.37
CA GLU A 533 -2.25 -20.66 -3.57
C GLU A 533 -1.39 -19.39 -3.78
N GLY A 534 -0.82 -19.25 -4.98
CA GLY A 534 0.08 -18.14 -5.33
C GLY A 534 1.57 -18.41 -5.13
N PHE A 535 1.96 -19.58 -4.62
CA PHE A 535 3.35 -20.03 -4.59
C PHE A 535 3.63 -21.03 -5.73
N ALA A 536 4.45 -20.61 -6.70
CA ALA A 536 4.95 -21.50 -7.75
C ALA A 536 6.16 -22.32 -7.27
N GLU A 537 6.46 -23.44 -7.93
CA GLU A 537 7.57 -24.36 -7.58
C GLU A 537 8.92 -23.65 -7.40
N LYS A 538 9.29 -22.78 -8.35
CA LYS A 538 10.52 -21.98 -8.28
C LYS A 538 10.55 -21.04 -7.07
N THR A 539 9.38 -20.52 -6.66
CA THR A 539 9.25 -19.67 -5.48
C THR A 539 9.34 -20.51 -4.21
N GLY A 540 8.71 -21.69 -4.17
CA GLY A 540 8.75 -22.61 -3.03
C GLY A 540 10.18 -23.03 -2.68
N ALA A 541 10.97 -23.48 -3.66
CA ALA A 541 12.37 -23.86 -3.46
C ALA A 541 13.22 -22.70 -2.91
N ALA A 542 13.05 -21.50 -3.47
CA ALA A 542 13.76 -20.30 -3.02
C ALA A 542 13.38 -19.91 -1.58
N VAL A 543 12.10 -19.97 -1.23
CA VAL A 543 11.60 -19.63 0.10
C VAL A 543 12.16 -20.58 1.15
N VAL A 544 12.07 -21.90 0.94
CA VAL A 544 12.61 -22.90 1.88
C VAL A 544 14.11 -22.72 2.08
N GLY A 545 14.87 -22.53 1.00
CA GLY A 545 16.30 -22.26 1.07
C GLY A 545 16.62 -20.99 1.87
N CYS A 546 15.89 -19.91 1.67
CA CYS A 546 16.07 -18.67 2.43
C CYS A 546 15.66 -18.81 3.90
N LEU A 547 14.55 -19.48 4.21
CA LEU A 547 14.11 -19.72 5.58
C LEU A 547 15.17 -20.47 6.38
N ALA A 548 15.79 -21.49 5.77
CA ALA A 548 16.91 -22.19 6.40
C ALA A 548 18.10 -21.27 6.69
N LEU A 549 18.44 -20.36 5.77
CA LEU A 549 19.56 -19.42 5.93
C LEU A 549 19.31 -18.36 7.02
N ILE A 550 18.09 -17.84 7.14
CA ILE A 550 17.78 -16.77 8.10
C ILE A 550 17.43 -17.29 9.50
N LYS A 551 17.23 -18.60 9.68
CA LYS A 551 16.66 -19.19 10.90
C LYS A 551 17.36 -18.71 12.18
N ASP A 552 18.69 -18.75 12.22
CA ASP A 552 19.43 -18.40 13.44
C ASP A 552 19.38 -16.90 13.76
N ASP A 553 19.38 -16.03 12.75
CA ASP A 553 19.20 -14.58 12.93
C ASP A 553 17.76 -14.27 13.33
N PHE A 554 16.79 -14.93 12.71
CA PHE A 554 15.38 -14.83 13.04
C PHE A 554 15.13 -15.19 14.50
N MET A 555 15.60 -16.34 14.96
CA MET A 555 15.39 -16.78 16.33
C MET A 555 16.04 -15.82 17.34
N ARG A 556 17.24 -15.30 17.05
CA ARG A 556 17.89 -14.30 17.91
C ARG A 556 17.07 -13.02 18.07
N ILE A 557 16.54 -12.50 16.98
CA ILE A 557 15.74 -11.27 16.99
C ILE A 557 14.35 -11.52 17.58
N HIS A 558 13.71 -12.63 17.23
CA HIS A 558 12.42 -13.05 17.80
C HIS A 558 12.50 -13.16 19.34
N ASN A 559 13.60 -13.71 19.87
CA ASN A 559 13.84 -13.84 21.30
C ASN A 559 14.06 -12.50 22.03
N LEU A 560 14.17 -11.38 21.31
CA LEU A 560 14.10 -10.05 21.92
C LEU A 560 12.69 -9.69 22.40
N GLY A 561 11.66 -10.49 22.10
CA GLY A 561 10.32 -10.35 22.70
C GLY A 561 9.45 -9.27 22.06
N PHE A 562 9.39 -9.26 20.73
CA PHE A 562 8.47 -8.38 20.00
C PHE A 562 7.00 -8.70 20.30
N ASN A 563 6.17 -7.66 20.41
CA ASN A 563 4.73 -7.77 20.59
C ASN A 563 4.05 -8.10 19.25
N LEU A 564 4.01 -9.40 18.90
CA LEU A 564 3.51 -9.85 17.61
C LEU A 564 1.99 -10.12 17.65
N ILE A 565 1.26 -9.45 16.76
CA ILE A 565 -0.13 -9.75 16.43
C ILE A 565 -0.12 -10.96 15.48
N GLN A 566 -0.68 -12.07 15.94
CA GLN A 566 -0.73 -13.29 15.15
C GLN A 566 -1.67 -13.16 13.95
N THR A 567 -1.22 -13.62 12.80
CA THR A 567 -2.09 -13.83 11.65
C THR A 567 -3.07 -14.95 11.96
N PRO A 568 -4.39 -14.72 11.83
CA PRO A 568 -5.37 -15.79 11.99
C PRO A 568 -5.21 -16.83 10.88
N LEU A 569 -5.24 -18.12 11.23
CA LEU A 569 -5.18 -19.17 10.22
C LEU A 569 -6.49 -19.22 9.43
N ILE A 570 -6.45 -19.60 8.15
CA ILE A 570 -7.65 -19.74 7.31
C ILE A 570 -8.62 -20.76 7.92
N THR A 571 -8.11 -21.83 8.52
CA THR A 571 -8.91 -22.82 9.25
C THR A 571 -9.65 -22.18 10.43
N GLU A 572 -9.02 -21.24 11.13
CA GLU A 572 -9.61 -20.49 12.25
C GLU A 572 -10.61 -19.43 11.79
N GLN A 573 -10.41 -18.85 10.60
CA GLN A 573 -11.35 -17.90 10.00
C GLN A 573 -12.60 -18.60 9.45
N GLN A 574 -12.46 -19.78 8.84
CA GLN A 574 -13.60 -20.61 8.41
C GLN A 574 -14.43 -21.12 9.61
N LEU A 575 -13.77 -21.33 10.75
CA LEU A 575 -14.40 -21.57 12.06
C LEU A 575 -15.20 -20.37 12.62
N GLN A 576 -15.12 -19.17 12.03
CA GLN A 576 -15.94 -18.01 12.47
C GLN A 576 -17.09 -17.67 11.52
N THR A 577 -17.05 -18.16 10.28
CA THR A 577 -18.03 -17.81 9.23
C THR A 577 -19.09 -18.88 8.99
N SER A 578 -18.99 -20.07 9.59
CA SER A 578 -20.00 -21.10 9.45
C SER A 578 -21.07 -21.04 10.56
N PRO A 579 -22.37 -21.13 10.22
CA PRO A 579 -23.47 -21.18 11.20
C PRO A 579 -23.36 -22.34 12.21
N ILE A 580 -22.64 -23.42 11.86
CA ILE A 580 -22.41 -24.58 12.74
C ILE A 580 -21.06 -24.54 13.46
N ALA A 581 -20.28 -23.48 13.30
CA ALA A 581 -18.95 -23.44 13.88
C ALA A 581 -18.99 -23.39 15.41
N GLY A 582 -18.11 -24.17 16.04
CA GLY A 582 -18.06 -24.33 17.50
C GLY A 582 -19.16 -25.22 18.08
N GLN A 583 -20.23 -25.50 17.32
CA GLN A 583 -21.35 -26.33 17.74
C GLN A 583 -21.01 -27.82 17.71
N THR A 584 -21.62 -28.59 18.61
CA THR A 584 -21.44 -30.04 18.72
C THR A 584 -22.57 -30.79 18.02
N LEU A 585 -22.24 -31.45 16.91
CA LEU A 585 -23.19 -32.18 16.06
C LEU A 585 -23.06 -33.70 16.27
N VAL A 586 -24.18 -34.40 16.23
CA VAL A 586 -24.24 -35.87 16.15
C VAL A 586 -25.07 -36.23 14.92
N PHE A 587 -24.53 -37.10 14.07
CA PHE A 587 -25.23 -37.61 12.88
C PHE A 587 -25.82 -39.00 13.17
N THR A 588 -27.05 -39.24 12.72
CA THR A 588 -27.72 -40.55 12.88
C THR A 588 -28.69 -40.82 11.72
N GLY A 589 -28.96 -42.10 11.43
CA GLY A 589 -29.77 -42.49 10.27
C GLY A 589 -29.00 -42.42 8.95
N THR A 590 -29.54 -43.04 7.91
CA THR A 590 -28.99 -43.11 6.55
C THR A 590 -29.19 -41.77 5.84
N MET A 591 -28.11 -41.14 5.39
CA MET A 591 -28.18 -39.82 4.75
C MET A 591 -28.62 -39.97 3.28
N VAL A 592 -29.44 -39.02 2.81
CA VAL A 592 -30.12 -39.04 1.50
C VAL A 592 -29.30 -38.34 0.42
N HIS A 593 -28.61 -37.26 0.75
CA HIS A 593 -27.86 -36.42 -0.19
C HIS A 593 -26.36 -36.73 -0.25
N GLY A 594 -25.87 -37.72 0.51
CA GLY A 594 -24.46 -38.11 0.50
C GLY A 594 -24.12 -39.21 1.50
N LYS A 595 -22.82 -39.54 1.65
CA LYS A 595 -22.38 -40.45 2.71
C LYS A 595 -22.25 -39.71 4.02
N ARG A 596 -22.72 -40.34 5.11
CA ARG A 596 -22.61 -39.81 6.48
C ARG A 596 -21.19 -39.39 6.84
N ASP A 597 -20.19 -40.18 6.48
CA ASP A 597 -18.78 -39.88 6.79
C ASP A 597 -18.27 -38.63 6.07
N ASP A 598 -18.77 -38.34 4.88
CA ASP A 598 -18.36 -37.17 4.11
C ASP A 598 -19.04 -35.91 4.68
N MET A 599 -20.30 -36.00 5.11
CA MET A 599 -20.96 -34.94 5.88
C MET A 599 -20.28 -34.66 7.22
N ILE A 600 -19.77 -35.70 7.90
CA ILE A 600 -19.00 -35.54 9.14
C ILE A 600 -17.69 -34.80 8.88
N LYS A 601 -16.97 -35.12 7.79
CA LYS A 601 -15.75 -34.41 7.40
C LYS A 601 -16.05 -32.96 7.06
N GLU A 602 -17.12 -32.73 6.32
CA GLU A 602 -17.54 -31.38 5.91
C GLU A 602 -17.95 -30.54 7.12
N ALA A 603 -18.74 -31.08 8.04
CA ALA A 603 -19.09 -30.42 9.29
C ALA A 603 -17.85 -30.02 10.09
N LYS A 604 -16.84 -30.91 10.17
CA LYS A 604 -15.56 -30.62 10.84
C LYS A 604 -14.76 -29.54 10.09
N ARG A 605 -14.77 -29.54 8.75
CA ARG A 605 -14.13 -28.51 7.91
C ARG A 605 -14.76 -27.14 8.15
N LEU A 606 -16.07 -27.10 8.30
CA LEU A 606 -16.87 -25.92 8.65
C LEU A 606 -16.79 -25.55 10.14
N GLY A 607 -15.96 -26.24 10.92
CA GLY A 607 -15.66 -25.85 12.29
C GLY A 607 -16.58 -26.42 13.37
N ALA A 608 -17.45 -27.38 13.05
CA ALA A 608 -18.25 -28.09 14.04
C ALA A 608 -17.46 -29.20 14.75
N LYS A 609 -17.81 -29.47 16.02
CA LYS A 609 -17.34 -30.64 16.77
C LYS A 609 -18.30 -31.79 16.51
N VAL A 610 -17.82 -32.92 15.99
CA VAL A 610 -18.69 -34.09 15.75
C VAL A 610 -18.49 -35.16 16.82
N ALA A 611 -19.58 -35.57 17.47
CA ALA A 611 -19.62 -36.62 18.48
C ALA A 611 -20.40 -37.86 18.00
N SER A 612 -20.12 -39.02 18.61
CA SER A 612 -20.78 -40.29 18.28
C SER A 612 -22.06 -40.54 19.11
N SER A 613 -22.20 -39.88 20.26
CA SER A 613 -23.30 -40.00 21.21
C SER A 613 -23.92 -38.65 21.54
N VAL A 614 -25.23 -38.62 21.79
CA VAL A 614 -25.96 -37.43 22.23
C VAL A 614 -25.74 -37.26 23.74
N THR A 615 -25.32 -36.07 24.14
CA THR A 615 -25.09 -35.69 25.55
C THR A 615 -25.65 -34.28 25.80
N GLY A 616 -25.66 -33.80 27.04
CA GLY A 616 -26.01 -32.41 27.35
C GLY A 616 -25.08 -31.34 26.77
N LYS A 617 -23.99 -31.73 26.09
CA LYS A 617 -23.09 -30.82 25.34
C LYS A 617 -23.37 -30.83 23.83
N THR A 618 -24.34 -31.61 23.36
CA THR A 618 -24.71 -31.69 21.95
C THR A 618 -25.67 -30.55 21.61
N ASP A 619 -25.36 -29.77 20.57
CA ASP A 619 -26.20 -28.66 20.13
C ASP A 619 -27.24 -29.15 19.10
N PHE A 620 -26.82 -30.01 18.16
CA PHE A 620 -27.70 -30.57 17.14
C PHE A 620 -27.57 -32.10 16.99
N LEU A 621 -28.71 -32.76 16.84
CA LEU A 621 -28.81 -34.12 16.31
C LEU A 621 -29.32 -34.04 14.86
N VAL A 622 -28.45 -34.31 13.89
CA VAL A 622 -28.78 -34.34 12.46
C VAL A 622 -29.27 -35.73 12.08
N THR A 623 -30.50 -35.82 11.57
CA THR A 623 -31.19 -37.08 11.28
C THR A 623 -31.41 -37.31 9.79
N GLY A 624 -30.90 -38.43 9.27
CA GLY A 624 -31.28 -39.00 7.97
C GLY A 624 -32.50 -39.94 8.08
N THR A 625 -32.66 -40.87 7.15
CA THR A 625 -33.70 -41.92 7.20
C THR A 625 -33.33 -43.07 8.14
N ASP A 626 -34.29 -43.92 8.54
CA ASP A 626 -34.05 -45.11 9.39
C ASP A 626 -33.33 -44.84 10.72
N VAL A 627 -33.77 -43.82 11.46
CA VAL A 627 -33.17 -43.43 12.74
C VAL A 627 -33.67 -44.31 13.88
N GLY A 628 -32.75 -44.89 14.66
CA GLY A 628 -33.08 -45.63 15.87
C GLY A 628 -33.59 -44.75 17.01
N ALA A 629 -34.61 -45.22 17.74
CA ALA A 629 -35.31 -44.48 18.80
C ALA A 629 -34.38 -43.97 19.92
N THR A 630 -33.28 -44.67 20.20
CA THR A 630 -32.37 -44.39 21.32
C THR A 630 -31.74 -42.99 21.27
N LYS A 631 -31.29 -42.53 20.10
CA LYS A 631 -30.64 -41.19 19.98
C LYS A 631 -31.65 -40.05 19.97
N ILE A 632 -32.86 -40.30 19.44
CA ILE A 632 -33.96 -39.32 19.45
C ILE A 632 -34.45 -39.11 20.89
N SER A 633 -34.64 -40.19 21.67
CA SER A 633 -35.01 -40.09 23.08
C SER A 633 -33.93 -39.38 23.90
N ALA A 634 -32.65 -39.71 23.68
CA ALA A 634 -31.54 -39.03 24.35
C ALA A 634 -31.47 -37.53 24.01
N ALA A 635 -31.76 -37.14 22.77
CA ALA A 635 -31.84 -35.73 22.38
C ALA A 635 -32.98 -35.00 23.09
N LYS A 636 -34.16 -35.62 23.19
CA LYS A 636 -35.32 -35.06 23.92
C LYS A 636 -35.02 -34.88 25.42
N GLU A 637 -34.40 -35.88 26.05
CA GLU A 637 -34.04 -35.83 27.48
C GLU A 637 -32.99 -34.75 27.79
N ASN A 638 -32.05 -34.52 26.87
CA ASN A 638 -30.98 -33.54 27.05
C ASN A 638 -31.31 -32.15 26.45
N GLY A 639 -32.51 -31.94 25.90
CA GLY A 639 -32.91 -30.65 25.31
C GLY A 639 -32.16 -30.27 24.03
N VAL A 640 -31.67 -31.25 23.28
CA VAL A 640 -30.88 -31.08 22.06
C VAL A 640 -31.80 -30.84 20.86
N ASN A 641 -31.44 -29.89 19.99
CA ASN A 641 -32.22 -29.61 18.79
C ASN A 641 -32.08 -30.76 17.77
N VAL A 642 -33.20 -31.37 17.39
CA VAL A 642 -33.23 -32.42 16.37
C VAL A 642 -33.60 -31.78 15.03
N ILE A 643 -32.71 -31.88 14.05
CA ILE A 643 -32.91 -31.33 12.71
C ILE A 643 -32.75 -32.41 11.65
N SER A 644 -33.52 -32.32 10.58
CA SER A 644 -33.34 -33.17 9.41
C SER A 644 -32.05 -32.83 8.65
N GLU A 645 -31.60 -33.76 7.82
CA GLU A 645 -30.50 -33.53 6.88
C GLU A 645 -30.76 -32.32 5.96
N GLU A 646 -32.00 -32.13 5.51
CA GLU A 646 -32.38 -31.00 4.64
C GLU A 646 -32.30 -29.66 5.39
N GLU A 647 -32.78 -29.61 6.64
CA GLU A 647 -32.63 -28.43 7.49
C GLU A 647 -31.16 -28.14 7.83
N TYR A 648 -30.34 -29.18 8.04
CA TYR A 648 -28.90 -29.03 8.22
C TYR A 648 -28.23 -28.40 7.00
N LEU A 649 -28.56 -28.85 5.79
CA LEU A 649 -28.04 -28.27 4.56
C LEU A 649 -28.53 -26.84 4.33
N ALA A 650 -29.81 -26.56 4.61
CA ALA A 650 -30.37 -25.22 4.54
C ALA A 650 -29.68 -24.25 5.51
N LEU A 651 -29.32 -24.73 6.71
CA LEU A 651 -28.62 -23.96 7.73
C LEU A 651 -27.18 -23.59 7.31
N LEU A 652 -26.58 -24.33 6.38
CA LEU A 652 -25.27 -24.02 5.80
C LEU A 652 -25.33 -22.99 4.66
N GLY A 653 -26.54 -22.62 4.22
CA GLY A 653 -26.77 -21.89 2.97
C GLY A 653 -26.48 -22.77 1.76
N ASN A 654 -27.30 -22.69 0.71
CA ASN A 654 -27.24 -23.52 -0.51
C ASN A 654 -25.93 -23.42 -1.35
N ASN A 655 -24.80 -23.02 -0.77
CA ASN A 655 -23.51 -22.82 -1.43
C ASN A 655 -22.47 -23.93 -1.18
N ILE A 656 -22.88 -25.13 -0.74
CA ILE A 656 -21.95 -26.24 -0.54
C ILE A 656 -22.30 -27.38 -1.50
N LYS A 657 -21.41 -27.63 -2.47
CA LYS A 657 -21.45 -28.85 -3.29
C LYS A 657 -21.08 -30.04 -2.40
N LEU A 658 -22.01 -30.98 -2.22
CA LEU A 658 -21.76 -32.33 -1.67
C LEU A 658 -21.00 -33.21 -2.66
#